data_AF-A0A1J7IYJ7-F1
#
_entry.id   AF-A0A1J7IYJ7-F1
#
_cell.length_a   1.000
_cell.length_b   1.000
_cell.length_c   1.000
_cell.angle_alpha   90.00
_cell.angle_beta   90.00
_cell.angle_gamma   90.00
#
_symmetry.space_group_name_H-M   'P 1'
#
loop_
_entity.id
_entity.type
_entity.pdbx_description
1 polymer ?
#
loop_
_entity_poly.entity_id
_entity_poly.type
_entity_poly.pdbx_seq_one_letter_code
_entity_poly.pdbx_strand_id
1 'polypeptide(L)'
;MEQPQTQAALEQGSLDSWEPRFCHFDEDGGSGTLGQHNLDDHTTRTKIMHMEFLGLGVVGSVCSVTYGKWHHTSAALLVMQFDFRARDGTLRYKKAEVSISFVPQTASAATGLSQSYPVVRDFRPKNNKAQTLGHFTWPADEFSIRGRTWPSKDSQETNEVAWTLNETTGSKSSICEPVKLAVIVTFQGPFKAVVEATATTGLGLKLRNFPWSRDDPLLFDGVTHKGKPLQDSEFNNFSDAAIVEYISLASPSSESLSKVIRGPSSVPNDVAHPTSSEVKNDSKSRAVFRVRGIPASCRRVDLVKGLTTSLRVQTNSLRVHSFTSNPYREGIEMMAVLSFDALPEVLRKKNAKNEWLISVFFPPEESSSEMVANMPTQLLVDTHFLGFSRLGTNSTVSAEIKVDIIAIHGLGGHAYGSFKERGGTYMWLEDSLPAGLRTEGTARILIYGYDAHVENSDSFQSIEDLASQLRLLILLNHHESDLTDLSNLKATVGALFLGVPNRGMDNSALLFIIGSPPNREFLQSLSIGSPVLEKQRLIFPMISSLKDSLVFSFYETCVSGTAKMEGGRLTLNGPPAILVDKDSATHSRPWDKSPRFLVPIKRSHSELGKFERYSDDYEIVLRCILELVKTADSVVGRRFENLGF
;
A
#
# COMPACT_ATOMS: atom_id res chain seq x y z
N MET A 1 53.27 -46.33 -18.02
CA MET A 1 52.33 -47.44 -18.12
C MET A 1 51.41 -47.34 -16.91
N GLU A 2 50.11 -47.23 -17.19
CA GLU A 2 48.93 -47.51 -16.35
C GLU A 2 48.71 -46.77 -15.00
N GLN A 3 47.60 -46.00 -14.99
CA GLN A 3 46.71 -45.66 -13.86
C GLN A 3 45.99 -46.94 -13.33
N PRO A 4 45.28 -46.99 -12.15
CA PRO A 4 44.20 -46.06 -11.72
C PRO A 4 43.84 -45.90 -10.20
N GLN A 5 42.93 -44.92 -9.95
CA GLN A 5 41.80 -44.72 -8.97
C GLN A 5 41.68 -45.59 -7.68
N THR A 6 41.11 -45.20 -6.51
CA THR A 6 39.81 -44.52 -6.19
C THR A 6 39.64 -44.22 -4.66
N GLN A 7 38.89 -43.16 -4.31
CA GLN A 7 37.90 -42.93 -3.20
C GLN A 7 38.10 -43.29 -1.70
N ALA A 8 37.85 -42.31 -0.80
CA ALA A 8 36.76 -42.28 0.24
C ALA A 8 37.12 -41.47 1.52
N ALA A 9 36.24 -40.55 1.96
CA ALA A 9 35.67 -40.43 3.33
C ALA A 9 35.10 -39.02 3.63
N LEU A 10 33.80 -38.98 3.92
CA LEU A 10 33.00 -37.92 4.56
C LEU A 10 32.71 -38.38 6.00
N GLU A 11 32.73 -37.46 6.97
CA GLU A 11 31.72 -37.25 8.05
C GLU A 11 32.25 -36.76 9.42
N GLN A 12 31.54 -35.73 9.94
CA GLN A 12 31.13 -35.41 11.34
C GLN A 12 31.94 -34.51 12.31
N GLY A 13 31.21 -33.52 12.87
CA GLY A 13 31.35 -32.90 14.21
C GLY A 13 31.63 -31.37 14.20
N SER A 14 30.66 -30.43 14.29
CA SER A 14 29.75 -29.99 15.38
C SER A 14 30.28 -28.86 16.29
N LEU A 15 29.48 -27.77 16.38
CA LEU A 15 29.32 -26.76 17.47
C LEU A 15 30.46 -25.77 17.80
N ASP A 16 30.25 -24.48 17.50
CA ASP A 16 29.86 -23.41 18.46
C ASP A 16 30.41 -22.03 18.06
N SER A 17 29.54 -21.00 18.02
CA SER A 17 29.74 -19.67 18.62
C SER A 17 28.62 -18.71 18.18
N TRP A 18 27.57 -18.73 18.98
CA TRP A 18 26.62 -17.65 19.17
C TRP A 18 27.33 -16.45 19.83
N GLU A 19 27.39 -15.31 19.15
CA GLU A 19 27.45 -14.00 19.83
C GLU A 19 26.73 -12.90 19.01
N PRO A 20 25.85 -12.09 19.62
CA PRO A 20 25.32 -10.88 19.01
C PRO A 20 26.42 -9.81 18.96
N ARG A 21 26.88 -9.47 17.75
CA ARG A 21 27.77 -8.31 17.56
C ARG A 21 26.92 -7.05 17.40
N PHE A 22 26.86 -6.26 18.46
CA PHE A 22 26.35 -4.90 18.43
C PHE A 22 27.27 -4.04 17.55
N CYS A 23 26.74 -3.49 16.46
CA CYS A 23 27.39 -2.45 15.69
C CYS A 23 26.71 -1.12 16.01
N HIS A 24 27.44 -0.21 16.67
CA HIS A 24 27.11 1.22 16.69
C HIS A 24 27.40 1.80 15.31
N PHE A 25 26.47 2.57 14.76
CA PHE A 25 26.72 3.41 13.59
C PHE A 25 26.27 4.83 13.90
N ASP A 26 27.20 5.77 13.77
CA ASP A 26 26.99 7.21 13.88
C ASP A 26 26.13 7.72 12.71
N GLU A 27 25.22 8.66 13.01
CA GLU A 27 24.45 9.41 12.03
C GLU A 27 25.40 10.29 11.18
N ASP A 28 25.51 10.02 9.88
CA ASP A 28 26.06 11.01 8.95
C ASP A 28 24.94 11.99 8.52
N GLY A 29 25.19 13.26 8.83
CA GLY A 29 24.27 14.35 8.55
C GLY A 29 24.08 14.51 7.05
N GLY A 30 22.88 14.21 6.55
CA GLY A 30 22.56 14.48 5.16
C GLY A 30 21.27 13.91 4.59
N SER A 31 20.56 13.00 5.27
CA SER A 31 19.30 12.43 4.75
C SER A 31 18.08 13.35 5.01
N GLY A 32 18.16 14.59 4.53
CA GLY A 32 17.03 15.51 4.48
C GLY A 32 16.03 15.11 3.40
N THR A 33 14.74 15.39 3.65
CA THR A 33 13.64 15.65 2.68
C THR A 33 12.65 14.53 2.27
N LEU A 34 12.38 13.52 3.11
CA LEU A 34 11.19 12.66 2.96
C LEU A 34 10.54 12.51 4.32
N GLY A 35 9.85 13.58 4.68
CA GLY A 35 8.84 13.64 5.72
C GLY A 35 7.87 14.71 5.28
N GLN A 36 6.57 14.42 5.24
CA GLN A 36 5.55 15.39 4.83
C GLN A 36 5.44 16.46 5.90
N HIS A 37 6.31 17.48 5.85
CA HIS A 37 6.29 18.61 6.76
C HIS A 37 4.90 19.28 6.79
N ASN A 38 4.54 19.87 7.94
CA ASN A 38 3.44 20.82 8.01
C ASN A 38 3.59 21.86 6.86
N LEU A 39 2.46 22.37 6.34
CA LEU A 39 2.48 23.37 5.26
C LEU A 39 3.31 24.62 5.64
N ASP A 40 3.47 24.85 6.95
CA ASP A 40 4.30 25.85 7.63
C ASP A 40 4.67 25.35 9.05
N ASP A 41 5.54 26.07 9.78
CA ASP A 41 5.92 25.70 11.16
C ASP A 41 4.77 25.80 12.20
N HIS A 42 3.56 26.16 11.76
CA HIS A 42 2.45 26.55 12.64
C HIS A 42 1.24 25.61 12.55
N THR A 43 0.98 24.96 11.42
CA THR A 43 -0.25 24.20 11.19
C THR A 43 -0.15 22.72 11.57
N THR A 44 -0.97 22.25 12.51
CA THR A 44 -1.02 20.81 12.83
C THR A 44 -1.84 20.01 11.81
N ARG A 45 -1.19 19.11 11.04
CA ARG A 45 -1.83 18.20 10.07
C ARG A 45 -2.91 17.29 10.70
N THR A 46 -3.96 16.94 9.96
CA THR A 46 -5.11 16.13 10.46
C THR A 46 -4.82 14.65 10.51
N LYS A 47 -4.03 14.16 9.57
CA LYS A 47 -3.73 12.75 9.49
C LYS A 47 -2.30 12.48 9.91
N ILE A 48 -2.15 11.47 10.76
CA ILE A 48 -0.92 11.13 11.47
C ILE A 48 -0.63 9.63 11.44
N MET A 49 -1.19 8.85 10.53
CA MET A 49 -0.78 7.48 10.18
C MET A 49 -1.79 6.92 9.18
N HIS A 50 -1.35 6.14 8.19
CA HIS A 50 -2.23 5.20 7.48
C HIS A 50 -1.46 3.97 7.06
N MET A 51 -1.99 2.84 7.47
CA MET A 51 -1.58 1.53 7.05
C MET A 51 -2.80 0.86 6.44
N GLU A 52 -2.63 0.26 5.27
CA GLU A 52 -3.66 -0.57 4.64
C GLU A 52 -2.95 -1.75 3.99
N PHE A 53 -3.35 -2.97 4.33
CA PHE A 53 -2.72 -4.21 3.90
C PHE A 53 -3.72 -5.37 3.93
N LEU A 54 -4.03 -5.96 2.78
CA LEU A 54 -4.98 -7.09 2.64
C LEU A 54 -6.37 -6.87 3.30
N GLY A 55 -6.86 -5.62 3.30
CA GLY A 55 -8.12 -5.25 3.94
C GLY A 55 -8.06 -5.11 5.47
N LEU A 56 -6.84 -5.08 6.01
CA LEU A 56 -6.52 -4.67 7.37
C LEU A 56 -5.91 -3.27 7.31
N GLY A 57 -6.42 -2.33 8.11
CA GLY A 57 -5.90 -0.98 8.14
C GLY A 57 -5.81 -0.40 9.55
N VAL A 58 -4.94 0.60 9.70
CA VAL A 58 -4.84 1.45 10.88
C VAL A 58 -4.67 2.88 10.39
N VAL A 59 -5.57 3.79 10.76
CA VAL A 59 -5.48 5.22 10.44
C VAL A 59 -5.37 5.99 11.74
N GLY A 60 -4.34 6.84 11.87
CA GLY A 60 -4.22 7.78 12.97
C GLY A 60 -4.56 9.20 12.52
N SER A 61 -5.31 9.95 13.32
CA SER A 61 -5.67 11.35 13.05
C SER A 61 -5.53 12.23 14.31
N VAL A 62 -5.12 13.50 14.15
CA VAL A 62 -5.23 14.51 15.21
C VAL A 62 -6.59 15.18 15.10
N CYS A 63 -7.41 14.99 16.13
CA CYS A 63 -8.76 15.55 16.21
C CYS A 63 -8.77 16.95 16.82
N SER A 64 -7.88 17.21 17.79
CA SER A 64 -7.84 18.50 18.47
C SER A 64 -6.47 18.79 19.08
N VAL A 65 -6.09 20.06 19.06
CA VAL A 65 -4.93 20.61 19.78
C VAL A 65 -5.37 21.91 20.44
N THR A 66 -5.23 22.00 21.75
CA THR A 66 -5.51 23.25 22.45
C THR A 66 -4.44 23.56 23.47
N TYR A 67 -4.09 24.84 23.58
CA TYR A 67 -3.07 25.33 24.50
C TYR A 67 -3.67 26.02 25.72
N GLY A 68 -2.95 25.94 26.83
CA GLY A 68 -3.31 26.48 28.13
C GLY A 68 -2.10 26.39 29.06
N LYS A 69 -2.34 26.11 30.34
CA LYS A 69 -1.32 25.95 31.38
C LYS A 69 -1.59 24.70 32.20
N TRP A 70 -0.56 24.21 32.87
CA TRP A 70 -0.62 23.19 33.90
C TRP A 70 0.29 23.63 35.05
N HIS A 71 -0.30 23.89 36.22
CA HIS A 71 0.35 24.59 37.33
C HIS A 71 1.17 25.80 36.87
N HIS A 72 0.53 26.66 36.06
CA HIS A 72 1.11 27.88 35.51
C HIS A 72 2.21 27.70 34.45
N THR A 73 2.58 26.47 34.11
CA THR A 73 3.50 26.17 33.00
C THR A 73 2.72 25.97 31.71
N SER A 74 3.17 26.51 30.57
CA SER A 74 2.50 26.31 29.29
C SER A 74 2.28 24.82 29.00
N ALA A 75 1.06 24.48 28.57
CA ALA A 75 0.65 23.11 28.33
C ALA A 75 -0.22 22.98 27.07
N ALA A 76 -0.14 21.82 26.42
CA ALA A 76 -0.97 21.45 25.29
C ALA A 76 -1.80 20.22 25.66
N LEU A 77 -3.10 20.25 25.33
CA LEU A 77 -3.97 19.09 25.33
C LEU A 77 -4.17 18.64 23.89
N LEU A 78 -3.73 17.42 23.61
CA LEU A 78 -3.73 16.79 22.30
C LEU A 78 -4.71 15.62 22.31
N VAL A 79 -5.63 15.58 21.34
CA VAL A 79 -6.58 14.48 21.14
C VAL A 79 -6.33 13.85 19.78
N MET A 80 -6.04 12.56 19.77
CA MET A 80 -5.85 11.75 18.57
C MET A 80 -6.89 10.65 18.48
N GLN A 81 -7.22 10.21 17.27
CA GLN A 81 -8.08 9.07 16.99
C GLN A 81 -7.32 8.02 16.17
N PHE A 82 -7.48 6.75 16.53
CA PHE A 82 -6.94 5.61 15.81
C PHE A 82 -8.08 4.71 15.33
N ASP A 83 -8.27 4.64 14.03
CA ASP A 83 -9.28 3.82 13.37
C ASP A 83 -8.64 2.50 12.93
N PHE A 84 -9.09 1.39 13.52
CA PHE A 84 -8.65 0.05 13.16
C PHE A 84 -9.66 -0.57 12.21
N ARG A 85 -9.23 -0.99 11.02
CA ARG A 85 -10.10 -1.66 10.05
C ARG A 85 -9.65 -3.11 9.92
N ALA A 86 -10.53 -4.07 10.17
CA ALA A 86 -10.25 -5.48 9.90
C ALA A 86 -11.53 -6.21 9.49
N ARG A 87 -11.39 -7.34 8.78
CA ARG A 87 -12.52 -8.22 8.43
C ARG A 87 -12.83 -9.15 9.62
N ASP A 88 -14.10 -9.52 9.78
CA ASP A 88 -14.53 -10.52 10.78
C ASP A 88 -13.83 -11.88 10.57
N GLY A 89 -13.60 -12.61 11.67
CA GLY A 89 -12.98 -13.94 11.65
C GLY A 89 -11.53 -13.98 12.16
N THR A 90 -10.70 -14.87 11.62
CA THR A 90 -9.32 -15.13 12.10
C THR A 90 -8.34 -13.98 11.82
N LEU A 91 -8.70 -13.06 10.92
CA LEU A 91 -7.91 -11.87 10.55
C LEU A 91 -8.19 -10.65 11.42
N ARG A 92 -9.06 -10.75 12.43
CA ARG A 92 -9.39 -9.65 13.34
C ARG A 92 -8.20 -9.29 14.24
N TYR A 93 -8.12 -8.02 14.65
CA TYR A 93 -7.08 -7.55 15.59
C TYR A 93 -7.32 -8.06 17.01
N LYS A 94 -6.31 -8.70 17.59
CA LYS A 94 -6.32 -9.17 18.99
C LYS A 94 -5.54 -8.26 19.94
N LYS A 95 -4.50 -7.59 19.42
CA LYS A 95 -3.66 -6.69 20.19
C LYS A 95 -3.26 -5.49 19.33
N ALA A 96 -3.27 -4.29 19.90
CA ALA A 96 -2.61 -3.14 19.33
C ALA A 96 -1.81 -2.38 20.39
N GLU A 97 -0.80 -1.65 19.96
CA GLU A 97 -0.02 -0.74 20.82
C GLU A 97 0.15 0.58 20.09
N VAL A 98 -0.06 1.69 20.80
CA VAL A 98 0.14 3.05 20.31
C VAL A 98 1.05 3.77 21.29
N SER A 99 2.18 4.31 20.85
CA SER A 99 3.08 5.13 21.66
C SER A 99 3.24 6.52 21.05
N ILE A 100 3.45 7.51 21.92
CA ILE A 100 3.71 8.89 21.55
C ILE A 100 4.84 9.41 22.43
N SER A 101 5.94 9.83 21.80
CA SER A 101 7.07 10.48 22.49
C SER A 101 7.14 11.96 22.14
N PHE A 102 7.43 12.79 23.12
CA PHE A 102 7.52 14.24 22.97
C PHE A 102 8.97 14.70 23.19
N VAL A 103 9.47 15.53 22.28
CA VAL A 103 10.83 16.08 22.37
C VAL A 103 10.87 17.54 21.89
N PRO A 104 11.85 18.37 22.31
CA PRO A 104 11.99 19.74 21.82
C PRO A 104 12.25 19.81 20.31
N GLN A 105 11.81 20.88 19.63
CA GLN A 105 12.01 21.06 18.18
C GLN A 105 13.44 21.49 17.82
N THR A 106 14.07 22.36 18.63
CA THR A 106 15.46 22.79 18.45
C THR A 106 16.34 22.26 19.57
N ALA A 107 17.43 21.57 19.23
CA ALA A 107 18.54 21.40 20.16
C ALA A 107 19.20 22.77 20.34
N SER A 108 19.18 23.31 21.56
CA SER A 108 19.86 24.58 21.84
C SER A 108 21.37 24.36 21.77
N ALA A 109 21.94 24.53 20.58
CA ALA A 109 23.37 24.75 20.45
C ALA A 109 23.68 26.10 21.12
N ALA A 110 24.52 26.05 22.16
CA ALA A 110 24.98 27.19 22.96
C ALA A 110 24.03 27.69 24.07
N THR A 111 23.91 26.92 25.15
CA THR A 111 24.07 27.40 26.55
C THR A 111 23.94 26.19 27.47
N GLY A 112 24.86 26.00 28.41
CA GLY A 112 24.94 24.83 29.30
C GLY A 112 23.82 24.70 30.35
N LEU A 113 22.56 24.91 29.94
CA LEU A 113 21.36 24.66 30.74
C LEU A 113 20.78 23.30 30.36
N SER A 114 20.39 22.51 31.37
CA SER A 114 19.67 21.24 31.21
C SER A 114 18.50 21.40 30.23
N GLN A 115 18.49 20.62 29.15
CA GLN A 115 17.44 20.68 28.13
C GLN A 115 16.12 20.19 28.74
N SER A 116 15.17 21.09 28.95
CA SER A 116 13.86 20.75 29.51
C SER A 116 12.99 20.09 28.45
N TYR A 117 12.77 18.78 28.59
CA TYR A 117 11.88 18.02 27.72
C TYR A 117 10.42 18.45 27.91
N PRO A 118 9.57 18.35 26.87
CA PRO A 118 8.14 18.36 27.09
C PRO A 118 7.77 17.21 28.02
N VAL A 119 7.02 17.51 29.09
CA VAL A 119 6.69 16.52 30.13
C VAL A 119 5.22 16.16 30.00
N VAL A 120 4.95 14.87 29.80
CA VAL A 120 3.61 14.30 29.87
C VAL A 120 3.12 14.42 31.31
N ARG A 121 2.13 15.30 31.53
CA ARG A 121 1.54 15.54 32.86
C ARG A 121 0.34 14.66 33.11
N ASP A 122 -0.45 14.41 32.09
CA ASP A 122 -1.61 13.53 32.20
C ASP A 122 -2.01 12.93 30.86
N PHE A 123 -2.79 11.85 30.89
CA PHE A 123 -3.25 11.15 29.68
C PHE A 123 -4.52 10.34 29.92
N ARG A 124 -5.33 10.14 28.87
CA ARG A 124 -6.58 9.36 28.92
C ARG A 124 -6.72 8.44 27.69
N PRO A 125 -7.33 7.26 27.86
CA PRO A 125 -7.73 6.65 29.13
C PRO A 125 -6.50 6.06 29.86
N LYS A 126 -6.54 5.99 31.20
CA LYS A 126 -5.54 5.23 31.99
C LYS A 126 -5.88 3.73 31.95
N ASN A 127 -7.14 3.44 32.20
CA ASN A 127 -7.74 2.12 32.08
C ASN A 127 -9.23 2.27 31.77
N ASN A 128 -9.68 1.74 30.64
CA ASN A 128 -11.08 1.86 30.23
C ASN A 128 -12.04 0.99 31.08
N LYS A 129 -11.55 0.00 31.82
CA LYS A 129 -12.37 -0.84 32.70
C LYS A 129 -12.66 -0.21 34.07
N ALA A 130 -11.93 0.84 34.44
CA ALA A 130 -12.04 1.50 35.74
C ALA A 130 -12.65 2.91 35.66
N GLN A 131 -12.89 3.43 34.46
CA GLN A 131 -13.37 4.79 34.23
C GLN A 131 -14.79 4.76 33.63
N THR A 132 -15.81 4.89 34.48
CA THR A 132 -17.19 5.17 34.08
C THR A 132 -17.58 6.56 34.57
N LEU A 133 -17.28 7.60 33.80
CA LEU A 133 -17.67 8.98 34.11
C LEU A 133 -18.18 9.67 32.83
N GLY A 134 -19.49 9.91 32.77
CA GLY A 134 -20.14 10.71 31.71
C GLY A 134 -20.88 9.92 30.61
N HIS A 135 -21.31 10.63 29.56
CA HIS A 135 -22.06 10.09 28.41
C HIS A 135 -21.19 9.40 27.35
N PHE A 136 -19.88 9.60 27.37
CA PHE A 136 -18.90 8.94 26.49
C PHE A 136 -18.09 7.93 27.31
N THR A 137 -18.04 6.67 26.86
CA THR A 137 -17.24 5.61 27.47
C THR A 137 -16.40 4.93 26.41
N TRP A 138 -15.15 4.64 26.72
CA TRP A 138 -14.35 3.73 25.89
C TRP A 138 -14.96 2.32 25.98
N PRO A 139 -15.12 1.57 24.88
CA PRO A 139 -15.76 0.25 24.89
C PRO A 139 -15.00 -0.72 25.82
N ALA A 140 -15.49 -0.94 27.04
CA ALA A 140 -14.82 -1.79 28.04
C ALA A 140 -15.11 -3.28 27.84
N ASP A 141 -16.24 -3.59 27.19
CA ASP A 141 -16.72 -4.95 26.95
C ASP A 141 -16.02 -5.60 25.73
N GLU A 142 -15.55 -4.79 24.78
CA GLU A 142 -14.99 -5.28 23.51
C GLU A 142 -13.47 -5.50 23.61
N PHE A 143 -12.75 -4.51 24.16
CA PHE A 143 -11.30 -4.57 24.34
C PHE A 143 -10.85 -3.77 25.56
N SER A 144 -9.76 -4.20 26.18
CA SER A 144 -9.10 -3.46 27.27
C SER A 144 -8.09 -2.47 26.70
N ILE A 145 -8.10 -1.24 27.22
CA ILE A 145 -7.10 -0.21 26.96
C ILE A 145 -6.35 0.05 28.26
N ARG A 146 -5.01 -0.08 28.25
CA ARG A 146 -4.15 0.26 29.38
C ARG A 146 -3.10 1.26 28.93
N GLY A 147 -3.14 2.46 29.49
CA GLY A 147 -2.14 3.50 29.24
C GLY A 147 -1.07 3.53 30.33
N ARG A 148 0.16 3.84 29.94
CA ARG A 148 1.32 3.98 30.85
C ARG A 148 2.25 5.08 30.32
N THR A 149 3.02 5.70 31.21
CA THR A 149 4.03 6.71 30.87
C THR A 149 5.38 6.30 31.40
N TRP A 150 6.44 6.76 30.74
CA TRP A 150 7.82 6.54 31.17
C TRP A 150 8.73 7.64 30.58
N PRO A 151 9.92 7.85 31.17
CA PRO A 151 10.96 8.65 30.53
C PRO A 151 11.54 7.87 29.34
N SER A 152 11.59 8.52 28.16
CA SER A 152 12.30 7.98 27.00
C SER A 152 13.80 7.80 27.29
N LYS A 153 14.50 7.00 26.47
CA LYS A 153 15.92 6.64 26.71
C LYS A 153 16.85 7.84 26.94
N ASP A 154 16.53 8.99 26.37
CA ASP A 154 17.35 10.21 26.38
C ASP A 154 16.83 11.28 27.36
N SER A 155 15.82 10.96 28.19
CA SER A 155 15.20 11.90 29.12
C SER A 155 15.18 11.35 30.55
N GLN A 156 15.29 12.24 31.53
CA GLN A 156 14.99 11.94 32.94
C GLN A 156 13.53 12.29 33.31
N GLU A 157 12.83 12.97 32.40
CA GLU A 157 11.45 13.42 32.57
C GLU A 157 10.49 12.49 31.85
N THR A 158 9.27 12.34 32.33
CA THR A 158 8.25 11.50 31.69
C THR A 158 7.75 12.15 30.40
N ASN A 159 8.40 11.86 29.27
CA ASN A 159 8.10 12.46 27.96
C ASN A 159 7.47 11.47 26.96
N GLU A 160 7.19 10.24 27.37
CA GLU A 160 6.54 9.22 26.53
C GLU A 160 5.28 8.67 27.18
N VAL A 161 4.25 8.43 26.36
CA VAL A 161 3.00 7.77 26.74
C VAL A 161 2.72 6.64 25.76
N ALA A 162 2.22 5.51 26.24
CA ALA A 162 1.70 4.47 25.35
C ALA A 162 0.47 3.77 25.91
N TRP A 163 -0.33 3.26 24.98
CA TRP A 163 -1.53 2.50 25.22
C TRP A 163 -1.41 1.12 24.61
N THR A 164 -1.71 0.09 25.40
CA THR A 164 -1.90 -1.28 24.91
C THR A 164 -3.38 -1.60 24.87
N LEU A 165 -3.85 -1.97 23.68
CA LEU A 165 -5.20 -2.45 23.43
C LEU A 165 -5.16 -3.97 23.32
N ASN A 166 -6.00 -4.68 24.07
CA ASN A 166 -6.14 -6.14 23.96
C ASN A 166 -7.61 -6.53 23.89
N GLU A 167 -7.98 -7.33 22.89
CA GLU A 167 -9.32 -7.93 22.78
C GLU A 167 -9.71 -8.63 24.09
N THR A 168 -10.95 -8.43 24.54
CA THR A 168 -11.46 -9.13 25.74
C THR A 168 -11.77 -10.58 25.39
N THR A 169 -11.32 -11.52 26.23
CA THR A 169 -11.57 -12.96 26.05
C THR A 169 -13.07 -13.25 25.95
N GLY A 170 -13.51 -13.81 24.83
CA GLY A 170 -14.93 -14.13 24.58
C GLY A 170 -15.72 -13.04 23.84
N SER A 171 -15.12 -11.88 23.54
CA SER A 171 -15.74 -10.84 22.72
C SER A 171 -16.03 -11.32 21.29
N LYS A 172 -17.18 -10.90 20.75
CA LYS A 172 -17.55 -11.07 19.32
C LYS A 172 -17.10 -9.88 18.47
N SER A 173 -16.83 -8.71 19.07
CA SER A 173 -16.29 -7.51 18.43
C SER A 173 -14.77 -7.44 18.62
N SER A 174 -14.07 -7.04 17.56
CA SER A 174 -12.61 -6.91 17.55
C SER A 174 -12.20 -5.45 17.81
N ILE A 175 -10.89 -5.17 17.88
CA ILE A 175 -10.39 -3.78 17.87
C ILE A 175 -10.65 -3.21 16.46
N CYS A 176 -11.89 -2.78 16.18
CA CYS A 176 -12.31 -2.19 14.91
C CYS A 176 -13.02 -0.85 15.07
N GLU A 177 -13.25 -0.41 16.32
CA GLU A 177 -13.85 0.88 16.61
C GLU A 177 -12.78 1.99 16.68
N PRO A 178 -13.12 3.23 16.32
CA PRO A 178 -12.25 4.37 16.50
C PRO A 178 -11.87 4.58 17.98
N VAL A 179 -10.57 4.62 18.28
CA VAL A 179 -10.08 4.83 19.64
C VAL A 179 -9.50 6.23 19.78
N LYS A 180 -10.14 7.05 20.61
CA LYS A 180 -9.62 8.37 20.96
C LYS A 180 -8.66 8.29 22.15
N LEU A 181 -7.47 8.86 21.98
CA LEU A 181 -6.42 8.93 22.99
C LEU A 181 -6.07 10.41 23.22
N ALA A 182 -5.88 10.79 24.48
CA ALA A 182 -5.58 12.17 24.83
C ALA A 182 -4.38 12.27 25.76
N VAL A 183 -3.61 13.33 25.59
CA VAL A 183 -2.39 13.60 26.36
C VAL A 183 -2.24 15.09 26.64
N ILE A 184 -1.86 15.41 27.86
CA ILE A 184 -1.52 16.74 28.33
C ILE A 184 -0.02 16.80 28.51
N VAL A 185 0.63 17.71 27.79
CA VAL A 185 2.09 17.87 27.80
C VAL A 185 2.44 19.31 28.15
N THR A 186 3.28 19.51 29.17
CA THR A 186 3.87 20.82 29.46
C THR A 186 5.10 21.05 28.60
N PHE A 187 5.29 22.27 28.11
CA PHE A 187 6.40 22.64 27.22
C PHE A 187 6.93 24.04 27.56
N GLN A 188 8.16 24.34 27.15
CA GLN A 188 8.80 25.66 27.32
C GLN A 188 9.04 26.39 25.98
N GLY A 189 8.87 25.70 24.86
CA GLY A 189 9.01 26.22 23.50
C GLY A 189 8.44 25.24 22.49
N PRO A 190 8.59 25.51 21.18
CA PRO A 190 8.13 24.61 20.13
C PRO A 190 8.66 23.19 20.32
N PHE A 191 7.79 22.21 20.15
CA PHE A 191 8.08 20.82 20.44
C PHE A 191 7.48 19.93 19.36
N LYS A 192 7.93 18.67 19.35
CA LYS A 192 7.50 17.69 18.37
C LYS A 192 7.04 16.39 19.03
N ALA A 193 6.14 15.66 18.38
CA ALA A 193 5.70 14.34 18.80
C ALA A 193 6.00 13.28 17.74
N VAL A 194 6.51 12.13 18.16
CA VAL A 194 6.71 10.94 17.33
C VAL A 194 5.65 9.92 17.75
N VAL A 195 4.86 9.44 16.79
CA VAL A 195 3.73 8.53 17.03
C VAL A 195 4.02 7.19 16.39
N GLU A 196 4.01 6.12 17.17
CA GLU A 196 4.14 4.76 16.66
C GLU A 196 2.87 3.96 16.97
N ALA A 197 2.43 3.12 16.03
CA ALA A 197 1.38 2.15 16.33
C ALA A 197 1.65 0.80 15.67
N THR A 198 1.24 -0.26 16.36
CA THR A 198 1.33 -1.64 15.89
C THR A 198 0.02 -2.35 16.15
N ALA A 199 -0.36 -3.27 15.26
CA ALA A 199 -1.54 -4.09 15.43
C ALA A 199 -1.25 -5.55 15.04
N THR A 200 -1.76 -6.50 15.81
CA THR A 200 -1.52 -7.94 15.62
C THR A 200 -2.84 -8.67 15.50
N THR A 201 -2.98 -9.48 14.43
CA THR A 201 -4.19 -10.28 14.19
C THR A 201 -4.18 -11.59 14.97
N GLY A 202 -5.32 -12.29 14.97
CA GLY A 202 -5.46 -13.60 15.59
C GLY A 202 -4.57 -14.71 15.04
N LEU A 203 -4.07 -14.56 13.81
CA LEU A 203 -3.13 -15.48 13.15
C LEU A 203 -1.66 -15.11 13.39
N GLY A 204 -1.38 -14.11 14.24
CA GLY A 204 -0.02 -13.67 14.53
C GLY A 204 0.59 -12.74 13.48
N LEU A 205 -0.15 -12.36 12.44
CA LEU A 205 0.28 -11.34 11.48
C LEU A 205 0.40 -10.00 12.22
N LYS A 206 1.63 -9.50 12.33
CA LYS A 206 1.93 -8.19 12.90
C LYS A 206 1.94 -7.17 11.77
N LEU A 207 0.95 -6.28 11.79
CA LEU A 207 1.03 -5.02 11.08
C LEU A 207 1.90 -4.07 11.90
N ARG A 208 3.15 -3.99 11.46
CA ARG A 208 4.09 -2.97 11.88
C ARG A 208 4.38 -2.15 10.64
N ASN A 209 3.96 -0.89 10.62
CA ASN A 209 4.58 0.05 9.72
C ASN A 209 4.82 1.35 10.47
N PHE A 210 5.96 1.95 10.18
CA PHE A 210 6.33 3.29 10.61
C PHE A 210 5.86 4.27 9.54
N PRO A 211 4.75 4.97 9.73
CA PRO A 211 4.66 6.36 9.37
C PRO A 211 5.13 7.14 10.62
N TRP A 212 5.99 8.15 10.45
CA TRP A 212 6.57 8.97 11.53
C TRP A 212 7.59 8.25 12.42
N SER A 213 8.76 7.94 11.84
CA SER A 213 9.98 7.75 12.64
C SER A 213 10.42 9.07 13.28
N ARG A 214 11.50 9.04 14.06
CA ARG A 214 12.26 10.22 14.55
C ARG A 214 12.49 11.31 13.47
N ASP A 215 12.37 10.94 12.19
CA ASP A 215 12.70 11.71 10.99
C ASP A 215 11.51 12.46 10.34
N ASP A 216 10.24 12.21 10.74
CA ASP A 216 9.05 12.98 10.28
C ASP A 216 8.02 13.22 11.41
N PRO A 217 8.35 14.08 12.39
CA PRO A 217 7.56 14.25 13.60
C PRO A 217 6.40 15.24 13.43
N LEU A 218 5.39 15.14 14.30
CA LEU A 218 4.34 16.16 14.42
C LEU A 218 4.90 17.41 15.10
N LEU A 219 4.83 18.57 14.46
CA LEU A 219 5.33 19.82 15.05
C LEU A 219 4.21 20.60 15.74
N PHE A 220 4.54 21.19 16.88
CA PHE A 220 3.68 22.05 17.70
C PHE A 220 4.42 23.34 18.02
N ASP A 221 3.88 24.46 17.56
CA ASP A 221 4.43 25.80 17.79
C ASP A 221 4.08 26.37 19.18
N GLY A 222 3.19 25.70 19.91
CA GLY A 222 2.72 26.15 21.23
C GLY A 222 1.56 27.14 21.19
N VAL A 223 1.03 27.50 20.01
CA VAL A 223 0.03 28.56 19.85
C VAL A 223 -1.12 28.19 18.91
N THR A 224 -0.87 27.45 17.83
CA THR A 224 -1.87 27.19 16.79
C THR A 224 -2.85 26.08 17.17
N HIS A 225 -4.07 26.47 17.53
CA HIS A 225 -5.13 25.54 17.92
C HIS A 225 -5.67 24.75 16.73
N LYS A 226 -6.20 23.56 17.02
CA LYS A 226 -6.96 22.73 16.10
C LYS A 226 -8.22 22.23 16.79
N GLY A 227 -9.37 22.31 16.10
CA GLY A 227 -10.66 22.00 16.71
C GLY A 227 -11.15 23.14 17.63
N LYS A 228 -12.17 22.87 18.43
CA LYS A 228 -12.71 23.88 19.36
C LYS A 228 -11.75 24.06 20.55
N PRO A 229 -11.23 25.27 20.81
CA PRO A 229 -10.35 25.51 21.95
C PRO A 229 -11.13 25.36 23.28
N LEU A 230 -10.46 24.85 24.31
CA LEU A 230 -10.97 24.92 25.68
C LEU A 230 -10.94 26.39 26.14
N GLN A 231 -12.01 26.87 26.75
CA GLN A 231 -12.14 28.28 27.14
C GLN A 231 -11.23 28.68 28.32
N ASP A 232 -10.75 27.69 29.08
CA ASP A 232 -10.01 27.89 30.33
C ASP A 232 -8.51 27.60 30.16
N SER A 233 -7.69 28.38 30.85
CA SER A 233 -6.24 28.37 30.66
C SER A 233 -5.47 27.45 31.61
N GLU A 234 -6.11 26.65 32.48
CA GLU A 234 -5.39 25.84 33.49
C GLU A 234 -5.94 24.40 33.55
N PHE A 235 -5.27 23.49 32.83
CA PHE A 235 -5.70 22.11 32.57
C PHE A 235 -5.78 21.22 33.82
N ASN A 236 -4.96 21.47 34.84
CA ASN A 236 -5.01 20.72 36.10
C ASN A 236 -6.25 21.02 36.96
N ASN A 237 -7.05 22.04 36.61
CA ASN A 237 -8.29 22.37 37.32
C ASN A 237 -9.51 21.65 36.73
N PHE A 238 -9.38 21.05 35.55
CA PHE A 238 -10.49 20.34 34.93
C PHE A 238 -10.74 19.01 35.64
N SER A 239 -12.03 18.73 35.87
CA SER A 239 -12.44 17.40 36.32
C SER A 239 -12.24 16.36 35.21
N ASP A 240 -12.07 15.10 35.60
CA ASP A 240 -12.00 13.98 34.65
C ASP A 240 -13.19 13.98 33.66
N ALA A 241 -14.39 14.31 34.15
CA ALA A 241 -15.59 14.37 33.33
C ALA A 241 -15.51 15.46 32.24
N ALA A 242 -14.98 16.63 32.57
CA ALA A 242 -14.84 17.73 31.61
C ALA A 242 -13.81 17.42 30.50
N ILE A 243 -12.70 16.76 30.85
CA ILE A 243 -11.71 16.31 29.87
C ILE A 243 -12.30 15.21 28.96
N VAL A 244 -13.06 14.27 29.53
CA VAL A 244 -13.73 13.21 28.76
C VAL A 244 -14.78 13.78 27.81
N GLU A 245 -15.57 14.75 28.26
CA GLU A 245 -16.53 15.46 27.40
C GLU A 245 -15.81 16.15 26.24
N TYR A 246 -14.68 16.82 26.51
CA TYR A 246 -13.85 17.46 25.47
C TYR A 246 -13.34 16.45 24.43
N ILE A 247 -12.83 15.29 24.86
CA ILE A 247 -12.40 14.20 23.98
C ILE A 247 -13.57 13.70 23.12
N SER A 248 -14.77 13.58 23.69
CA SER A 248 -15.95 13.12 22.96
C SER A 248 -16.33 14.06 21.81
N LEU A 249 -16.19 15.37 22.02
CA LEU A 249 -16.52 16.41 21.04
C LEU A 249 -15.44 16.67 19.99
N ALA A 250 -14.19 16.26 20.24
CA ALA A 250 -13.10 16.41 19.28
C ALA A 250 -13.38 15.57 18.01
N SER A 251 -13.26 16.18 16.84
CA SER A 251 -13.50 15.51 15.56
C SER A 251 -12.37 15.81 14.57
N PRO A 252 -11.96 14.83 13.73
CA PRO A 252 -11.05 15.09 12.63
C PRO A 252 -11.69 15.93 11.49
N SER A 253 -13.02 16.09 11.44
CA SER A 253 -13.72 16.95 10.48
C SER A 253 -13.85 18.41 10.97
N SER A 254 -13.47 19.37 10.13
CA SER A 254 -13.45 20.82 10.41
C SER A 254 -14.84 21.48 10.38
N GLU A 255 -15.83 20.93 11.10
CA GLU A 255 -17.18 21.52 11.16
C GLU A 255 -17.43 22.26 12.46
N SER A 256 -17.29 23.59 12.43
CA SER A 256 -18.11 24.50 13.23
C SER A 256 -18.12 25.90 12.61
N LEU A 257 -18.88 26.06 11.52
CA LEU A 257 -19.45 27.34 11.12
C LEU A 257 -20.90 27.14 10.65
N SER A 258 -21.84 27.04 11.58
CA SER A 258 -23.07 27.86 11.68
C SER A 258 -24.22 27.15 12.44
N LYS A 259 -24.80 27.91 13.37
CA LYS A 259 -25.82 27.55 14.38
C LYS A 259 -27.19 27.21 13.76
N VAL A 260 -27.84 26.13 14.22
CA VAL A 260 -29.02 26.10 15.12
C VAL A 260 -30.19 27.02 14.71
N ILE A 261 -31.33 26.45 14.29
CA ILE A 261 -32.69 26.57 14.90
C ILE A 261 -33.62 25.49 14.29
N ARG A 262 -34.34 24.82 15.20
CA ARG A 262 -35.45 23.82 15.12
C ARG A 262 -36.34 23.93 13.84
N GLY A 263 -36.60 22.88 13.06
CA GLY A 263 -37.56 21.75 13.28
C GLY A 263 -38.82 21.93 12.39
N PRO A 264 -39.81 21.02 12.28
CA PRO A 264 -39.85 19.56 12.19
C PRO A 264 -40.21 19.06 10.75
N SER A 265 -40.31 17.74 10.58
CA SER A 265 -40.75 16.98 9.38
C SER A 265 -41.73 17.67 8.43
N SER A 266 -41.46 17.58 7.12
CA SER A 266 -42.48 17.24 6.11
C SER A 266 -41.84 16.80 4.80
N VAL A 267 -42.28 15.63 4.32
CA VAL A 267 -42.12 15.15 2.94
C VAL A 267 -42.96 16.06 2.03
N PRO A 268 -42.49 16.36 0.80
CA PRO A 268 -43.34 16.04 -0.34
C PRO A 268 -42.61 15.36 -1.51
N ASN A 269 -43.38 14.49 -2.15
CA ASN A 269 -43.11 13.75 -3.38
C ASN A 269 -42.93 14.65 -4.63
N ASP A 270 -42.48 13.96 -5.68
CA ASP A 270 -42.74 14.19 -7.11
C ASP A 270 -42.03 15.37 -7.79
N VAL A 271 -41.01 15.05 -8.60
CA VAL A 271 -40.98 15.47 -10.02
C VAL A 271 -40.29 14.41 -10.89
N ALA A 272 -41.14 13.74 -11.69
CA ALA A 272 -40.97 13.15 -13.02
C ALA A 272 -39.57 12.78 -13.58
N HIS A 273 -39.42 11.49 -13.86
CA HIS A 273 -38.54 10.93 -14.89
C HIS A 273 -38.93 11.40 -16.30
N PRO A 274 -37.95 11.72 -17.18
CA PRO A 274 -38.07 11.51 -18.60
C PRO A 274 -37.56 10.11 -18.93
N THR A 275 -38.47 9.32 -19.49
CA THR A 275 -38.29 7.98 -20.04
C THR A 275 -37.44 7.99 -21.31
N SER A 276 -36.77 6.86 -21.51
CA SER A 276 -36.29 6.30 -22.78
C SER A 276 -35.34 7.15 -23.63
N SER A 277 -34.04 6.86 -23.50
CA SER A 277 -33.14 6.78 -24.66
C SER A 277 -32.24 5.55 -24.52
N GLU A 278 -32.66 4.51 -25.25
CA GLU A 278 -31.83 3.51 -25.92
C GLU A 278 -30.74 2.82 -25.09
N VAL A 279 -31.12 1.65 -24.56
CA VAL A 279 -30.19 0.58 -24.22
C VAL A 279 -29.43 0.20 -25.50
N LYS A 280 -28.22 0.74 -25.66
CA LYS A 280 -27.24 0.16 -26.57
C LYS A 280 -26.90 -1.24 -26.05
N ASN A 281 -27.36 -2.24 -26.79
CA ASN A 281 -26.95 -3.64 -26.67
C ASN A 281 -25.43 -3.74 -26.93
N ASP A 282 -24.61 -3.53 -25.92
CA ASP A 282 -23.17 -3.82 -26.00
C ASP A 282 -22.97 -5.32 -25.70
N SER A 283 -23.13 -6.14 -26.74
CA SER A 283 -23.29 -7.61 -26.65
C SER A 283 -22.00 -8.41 -26.50
N LYS A 284 -20.89 -7.82 -26.03
CA LYS A 284 -19.70 -8.57 -25.59
C LYS A 284 -19.11 -7.95 -24.34
N SER A 285 -19.20 -8.65 -23.20
CA SER A 285 -18.49 -8.24 -21.99
C SER A 285 -17.00 -8.43 -22.20
N ARG A 286 -16.23 -7.35 -22.13
CA ARG A 286 -14.76 -7.37 -22.30
C ARG A 286 -14.01 -7.44 -20.96
N ALA A 287 -14.75 -7.67 -19.87
CA ALA A 287 -14.22 -7.72 -18.53
C ALA A 287 -13.36 -8.98 -18.33
N VAL A 288 -12.25 -8.78 -17.64
CA VAL A 288 -11.35 -9.85 -17.22
C VAL A 288 -11.43 -9.93 -15.70
N PHE A 289 -11.50 -11.15 -15.18
CA PHE A 289 -11.70 -11.44 -13.77
C PHE A 289 -10.52 -12.22 -13.24
N ARG A 290 -10.10 -11.89 -12.03
CA ARG A 290 -9.21 -12.72 -11.21
C ARG A 290 -10.06 -13.57 -10.28
N VAL A 291 -9.69 -14.84 -10.11
CA VAL A 291 -10.32 -15.78 -9.20
C VAL A 291 -9.29 -16.32 -8.21
N ARG A 292 -9.61 -16.24 -6.92
CA ARG A 292 -8.80 -16.69 -5.78
C ARG A 292 -9.58 -17.69 -4.92
N GLY A 293 -8.87 -18.44 -4.07
CA GLY A 293 -9.46 -19.48 -3.22
C GLY A 293 -9.70 -20.81 -3.93
N ILE A 294 -9.11 -21.02 -5.11
CA ILE A 294 -9.20 -22.29 -5.83
C ILE A 294 -8.28 -23.30 -5.10
N PRO A 295 -8.72 -24.53 -4.77
CA PRO A 295 -7.87 -25.51 -4.10
C PRO A 295 -6.63 -25.88 -4.92
N ALA A 296 -5.48 -26.11 -4.27
CA ALA A 296 -4.24 -26.53 -4.94
C ALA A 296 -4.40 -27.80 -5.80
N SER A 297 -5.26 -28.72 -5.39
CA SER A 297 -5.52 -29.97 -6.12
C SER A 297 -6.47 -29.81 -7.32
N CYS A 298 -7.16 -28.68 -7.42
CA CYS A 298 -8.11 -28.42 -8.50
C CYS A 298 -7.35 -28.29 -9.84
N ARG A 299 -7.69 -29.13 -10.82
CA ARG A 299 -7.14 -29.01 -12.17
C ARG A 299 -7.90 -27.95 -12.94
N ARG A 300 -7.26 -27.36 -13.95
CA ARG A 300 -7.90 -26.39 -14.87
C ARG A 300 -9.23 -26.91 -15.44
N VAL A 301 -9.30 -28.20 -15.75
CA VAL A 301 -10.51 -28.84 -16.32
C VAL A 301 -11.64 -28.88 -15.29
N ASP A 302 -11.32 -29.12 -14.02
CA ASP A 302 -12.29 -29.17 -12.93
C ASP A 302 -12.76 -27.75 -12.57
N LEU A 303 -11.86 -26.75 -12.63
CA LEU A 303 -12.22 -25.34 -12.51
C LEU A 303 -13.24 -24.92 -13.56
N VAL A 304 -12.99 -25.24 -14.83
CA VAL A 304 -13.90 -24.91 -15.93
C VAL A 304 -15.26 -25.56 -15.71
N LYS A 305 -15.29 -26.88 -15.43
CA LYS A 305 -16.54 -27.61 -15.18
C LYS A 305 -17.32 -27.04 -13.98
N GLY A 306 -16.63 -26.77 -12.88
CA GLY A 306 -17.23 -26.21 -11.66
C GLY A 306 -17.84 -24.84 -11.92
N LEU A 307 -17.07 -23.92 -12.51
CA LEU A 307 -17.54 -22.56 -12.83
C LEU A 307 -18.71 -22.57 -13.82
N THR A 308 -18.63 -23.35 -14.90
CA THR A 308 -19.71 -23.38 -15.91
C THR A 308 -21.01 -23.93 -15.33
N THR A 309 -20.91 -24.93 -14.45
CA THR A 309 -22.06 -25.53 -13.77
C THR A 309 -22.66 -24.57 -12.75
N SER A 310 -21.84 -24.04 -11.84
CA SER A 310 -22.29 -23.16 -10.75
C SER A 310 -22.79 -21.80 -11.24
N LEU A 311 -22.21 -21.26 -12.31
CA LEU A 311 -22.61 -19.98 -12.90
C LEU A 311 -23.65 -20.12 -14.03
N ARG A 312 -24.03 -21.35 -14.39
CA ARG A 312 -25.00 -21.67 -15.45
C ARG A 312 -24.64 -21.02 -16.80
N VAL A 313 -23.36 -21.10 -17.18
CA VAL A 313 -22.85 -20.59 -18.45
C VAL A 313 -22.31 -21.71 -19.33
N GLN A 314 -22.36 -21.53 -20.65
CA GLN A 314 -21.83 -22.51 -21.58
C GLN A 314 -20.30 -22.59 -21.48
N THR A 315 -19.71 -23.78 -21.61
CA THR A 315 -18.26 -23.97 -21.46
C THR A 315 -17.43 -23.19 -22.46
N ASN A 316 -17.91 -23.06 -23.71
CA ASN A 316 -17.28 -22.25 -24.75
C ASN A 316 -17.26 -20.75 -24.45
N SER A 317 -18.17 -20.26 -23.59
CA SER A 317 -18.24 -18.85 -23.20
C SER A 317 -17.23 -18.46 -22.13
N LEU A 318 -16.61 -19.43 -21.45
CA LEU A 318 -15.60 -19.21 -20.43
C LEU A 318 -14.20 -19.39 -21.03
N ARG A 319 -13.43 -18.31 -21.08
CA ARG A 319 -12.01 -18.36 -21.46
C ARG A 319 -11.15 -18.22 -20.21
N VAL A 320 -10.34 -19.23 -19.92
CA VAL A 320 -9.33 -19.15 -18.86
C VAL A 320 -8.02 -18.70 -19.50
N HIS A 321 -7.58 -17.52 -19.11
CA HIS A 321 -6.37 -16.83 -19.55
C HIS A 321 -5.17 -17.44 -18.80
N SER A 322 -5.11 -17.22 -17.49
CA SER A 322 -4.08 -17.78 -16.61
C SER A 322 -4.64 -18.78 -15.59
N PHE A 323 -3.85 -19.79 -15.21
CA PHE A 323 -4.16 -20.75 -14.14
C PHE A 323 -2.87 -21.24 -13.49
N THR A 324 -2.61 -20.80 -12.26
CA THR A 324 -1.31 -20.91 -11.59
C THR A 324 -1.45 -20.90 -10.06
N SER A 325 -0.41 -21.28 -9.31
CA SER A 325 -0.40 -21.15 -7.84
C SER A 325 -0.61 -19.69 -7.41
N ASN A 326 -1.37 -19.49 -6.35
CA ASN A 326 -1.60 -18.20 -5.73
C ASN A 326 -0.28 -17.75 -5.06
N PRO A 327 0.31 -16.59 -5.45
CA PRO A 327 1.59 -16.15 -4.91
C PRO A 327 1.57 -15.94 -3.39
N TYR A 328 0.39 -15.74 -2.80
CA TYR A 328 0.22 -15.54 -1.36
C TYR A 328 0.06 -16.83 -0.54
N ARG A 329 -0.24 -17.94 -1.21
CA ARG A 329 -0.52 -19.24 -0.58
C ARG A 329 -0.05 -20.37 -1.49
N GLU A 330 1.24 -20.34 -1.82
CA GLU A 330 1.85 -21.32 -2.71
C GLU A 330 1.71 -22.74 -2.12
N GLY A 331 1.40 -23.72 -2.97
CA GLY A 331 1.10 -25.10 -2.55
C GLY A 331 -0.28 -25.32 -1.90
N ILE A 332 -1.03 -24.27 -1.55
CA ILE A 332 -2.33 -24.38 -0.86
C ILE A 332 -3.48 -23.92 -1.76
N GLU A 333 -3.30 -22.82 -2.49
CA GLU A 333 -4.32 -22.27 -3.38
C GLU A 333 -3.79 -22.05 -4.80
N MET A 334 -4.68 -22.21 -5.78
CA MET A 334 -4.53 -21.73 -7.14
C MET A 334 -5.24 -20.38 -7.32
N MET A 335 -4.82 -19.67 -8.35
CA MET A 335 -5.39 -18.43 -8.86
C MET A 335 -5.65 -18.59 -10.35
N ALA A 336 -6.76 -18.02 -10.83
CA ALA A 336 -7.07 -17.98 -12.25
C ALA A 336 -7.32 -16.55 -12.73
N VAL A 337 -7.04 -16.32 -14.01
CA VAL A 337 -7.51 -15.15 -14.74
C VAL A 337 -8.43 -15.63 -15.85
N LEU A 338 -9.61 -15.04 -15.98
CA LEU A 338 -10.63 -15.52 -16.92
C LEU A 338 -11.48 -14.39 -17.50
N SER A 339 -12.13 -14.66 -18.62
CA SER A 339 -13.16 -13.79 -19.20
C SER A 339 -14.36 -14.60 -19.65
N PHE A 340 -15.49 -13.93 -19.79
CA PHE A 340 -16.71 -14.53 -20.30
C PHE A 340 -17.18 -13.81 -21.56
N ASP A 341 -17.50 -14.56 -22.61
CA ASP A 341 -18.15 -14.01 -23.81
C ASP A 341 -19.53 -13.43 -23.44
N ALA A 342 -20.27 -14.16 -22.61
CA ALA A 342 -21.53 -13.73 -22.01
C ALA A 342 -21.39 -13.66 -20.48
N LEU A 343 -21.51 -12.45 -19.92
CA LEU A 343 -21.29 -12.22 -18.49
C LEU A 343 -22.36 -12.93 -17.63
N PRO A 344 -21.99 -13.81 -16.69
CA PRO A 344 -22.93 -14.44 -15.76
C PRO A 344 -23.72 -13.41 -14.97
N GLU A 345 -24.99 -13.71 -14.67
CA GLU A 345 -25.89 -12.79 -13.94
C GLU A 345 -25.33 -12.38 -12.57
N VAL A 346 -24.69 -13.31 -11.87
CA VAL A 346 -24.05 -13.06 -10.56
C VAL A 346 -22.98 -11.97 -10.66
N LEU A 347 -22.24 -11.91 -11.76
CA LEU A 347 -21.18 -10.93 -12.01
C LEU A 347 -21.69 -9.64 -12.67
N ARG A 348 -22.94 -9.62 -13.16
CA ARG A 348 -23.57 -8.40 -13.71
C ARG A 348 -23.93 -7.39 -12.63
N LYS A 349 -24.25 -7.87 -11.42
CA LYS A 349 -24.57 -7.01 -10.28
C LYS A 349 -23.29 -6.31 -9.84
N LYS A 350 -23.11 -5.07 -10.29
CA LYS A 350 -22.03 -4.20 -9.80
C LYS A 350 -22.19 -4.03 -8.29
N ASN A 351 -21.12 -4.27 -7.57
CA ASN A 351 -21.01 -3.88 -6.17
C ASN A 351 -19.91 -2.82 -6.04
N ALA A 352 -19.92 -2.07 -4.94
CA ALA A 352 -19.02 -0.94 -4.74
C ALA A 352 -17.52 -1.32 -4.79
N LYS A 353 -17.18 -2.60 -4.60
CA LYS A 353 -15.79 -3.10 -4.53
C LYS A 353 -15.31 -3.78 -5.81
N ASN A 354 -16.22 -4.04 -6.78
CA ASN A 354 -15.98 -4.92 -7.92
C ASN A 354 -15.36 -6.28 -7.53
N GLU A 355 -15.86 -6.88 -6.43
CA GLU A 355 -15.40 -8.14 -5.84
C GLU A 355 -16.61 -9.00 -5.43
N TRP A 356 -16.69 -10.26 -5.87
CA TRP A 356 -17.81 -11.18 -5.66
C TRP A 356 -17.33 -12.47 -5.00
N LEU A 357 -18.10 -12.98 -4.03
CA LEU A 357 -17.91 -14.31 -3.46
C LEU A 357 -18.87 -15.28 -4.15
N ILE A 358 -18.36 -16.35 -4.77
CA ILE A 358 -19.16 -17.35 -5.47
C ILE A 358 -18.93 -18.74 -4.87
N SER A 359 -20.02 -19.49 -4.71
CA SER A 359 -19.98 -20.87 -4.26
C SER A 359 -19.86 -21.80 -5.47
N VAL A 360 -18.77 -22.58 -5.53
CA VAL A 360 -18.47 -23.49 -6.64
C VAL A 360 -18.34 -24.92 -6.14
N PHE A 361 -19.01 -25.85 -6.82
CA PHE A 361 -18.86 -27.27 -6.56
C PHE A 361 -17.84 -27.84 -7.53
N PHE A 362 -16.75 -28.38 -6.98
CA PHE A 362 -15.77 -29.13 -7.77
C PHE A 362 -16.14 -30.62 -7.76
N PRO A 363 -15.83 -31.37 -8.83
CA PRO A 363 -15.99 -32.82 -8.82
C PRO A 363 -15.21 -33.45 -7.66
N PRO A 364 -15.74 -34.49 -7.01
CA PRO A 364 -15.02 -35.23 -5.97
C PRO A 364 -13.70 -35.79 -6.52
N GLU A 365 -12.64 -35.75 -5.72
CA GLU A 365 -11.46 -36.58 -5.98
C GLU A 365 -11.80 -38.04 -5.65
N GLU A 366 -11.30 -38.98 -6.46
CA GLU A 366 -11.57 -40.43 -6.31
C GLU A 366 -11.19 -40.99 -4.92
N SER A 367 -10.35 -40.28 -4.15
CA SER A 367 -9.88 -40.65 -2.81
C SER A 367 -10.49 -39.84 -1.65
N SER A 368 -11.49 -38.98 -1.91
CA SER A 368 -12.07 -38.09 -0.89
C SER A 368 -13.38 -38.62 -0.29
N SER A 369 -13.53 -38.52 1.03
CA SER A 369 -14.74 -38.95 1.75
C SER A 369 -15.99 -38.22 1.24
N GLU A 370 -17.10 -38.96 1.01
CA GLU A 370 -18.36 -38.44 0.45
C GLU A 370 -18.91 -37.19 1.18
N MET A 371 -18.58 -37.03 2.48
CA MET A 371 -19.00 -35.87 3.27
C MET A 371 -18.23 -34.57 2.94
N VAL A 372 -16.96 -34.66 2.51
CA VAL A 372 -16.14 -33.50 2.11
C VAL A 372 -16.39 -33.12 0.65
N ALA A 373 -16.71 -34.10 -0.19
CA ALA A 373 -16.95 -33.95 -1.62
C ALA A 373 -18.15 -33.06 -1.99
N ASN A 374 -19.07 -32.82 -1.05
CA ASN A 374 -20.34 -32.12 -1.31
C ASN A 374 -20.41 -30.68 -0.78
N MET A 375 -19.32 -30.14 -0.21
CA MET A 375 -19.32 -28.77 0.29
C MET A 375 -18.89 -27.77 -0.80
N PRO A 376 -19.64 -26.68 -1.02
CA PRO A 376 -19.24 -25.66 -1.98
C PRO A 376 -17.96 -24.97 -1.54
N THR A 377 -16.99 -24.87 -2.44
CA THR A 377 -15.80 -24.04 -2.25
C THR A 377 -16.15 -22.57 -2.53
N GLN A 378 -15.78 -21.68 -1.61
CA GLN A 378 -15.98 -20.24 -1.80
C GLN A 378 -14.81 -19.67 -2.61
N LEU A 379 -15.10 -19.18 -3.81
CA LEU A 379 -14.13 -18.48 -4.65
C LEU A 379 -14.35 -16.98 -4.60
N LEU A 380 -13.26 -16.23 -4.50
CA LEU A 380 -13.26 -14.78 -4.55
C LEU A 380 -12.93 -14.32 -5.96
N VAL A 381 -13.87 -13.61 -6.59
CA VAL A 381 -13.75 -13.11 -7.95
C VAL A 381 -13.63 -11.59 -7.90
N ASP A 382 -12.64 -11.01 -8.57
CA ASP A 382 -12.51 -9.55 -8.64
C ASP A 382 -12.12 -9.07 -10.04
N THR A 383 -12.46 -7.83 -10.37
CA THR A 383 -11.97 -7.18 -11.61
C THR A 383 -10.90 -6.15 -11.36
N HIS A 384 -10.53 -5.85 -10.10
CA HIS A 384 -9.61 -4.75 -9.78
C HIS A 384 -8.14 -5.19 -9.74
N PHE A 385 -7.85 -6.49 -9.54
CA PHE A 385 -6.49 -7.03 -9.53
C PHE A 385 -5.54 -6.37 -8.52
N LEU A 386 -6.05 -5.94 -7.36
CA LEU A 386 -5.23 -5.35 -6.31
C LEU A 386 -4.34 -6.42 -5.68
N GLY A 387 -3.07 -6.10 -5.45
CA GLY A 387 -2.02 -7.05 -5.09
C GLY A 387 -1.43 -7.79 -6.29
N PHE A 388 -0.67 -8.84 -6.02
CA PHE A 388 -0.05 -9.71 -7.00
C PHE A 388 -1.06 -10.64 -7.65
N SER A 389 -0.88 -10.81 -8.96
CA SER A 389 -1.53 -11.86 -9.74
C SER A 389 -0.49 -12.49 -10.64
N ARG A 390 -0.32 -13.82 -10.55
CA ARG A 390 0.60 -14.55 -11.40
C ARG A 390 -0.08 -14.89 -12.72
N LEU A 391 0.65 -14.71 -13.83
CA LEU A 391 0.19 -15.01 -15.18
C LEU A 391 0.84 -16.30 -15.70
N GLY A 392 0.16 -16.96 -16.63
CA GLY A 392 0.63 -18.17 -17.30
C GLY A 392 -0.21 -19.40 -16.99
N THR A 393 0.26 -20.55 -17.48
CA THR A 393 -0.39 -21.85 -17.30
C THR A 393 0.50 -22.76 -16.46
N ASN A 394 -0.09 -23.61 -15.61
CA ASN A 394 0.63 -24.57 -14.79
C ASN A 394 1.35 -25.70 -15.59
N SER A 395 1.57 -25.52 -16.89
CA SER A 395 2.35 -26.42 -17.73
C SER A 395 3.81 -25.98 -17.78
N THR A 396 4.55 -26.35 -16.75
CA THR A 396 5.92 -26.90 -16.85
C THR A 396 6.29 -27.46 -15.49
N VAL A 397 5.97 -28.74 -15.31
CA VAL A 397 6.61 -29.60 -14.33
C VAL A 397 8.14 -29.47 -14.53
N SER A 398 8.85 -29.06 -13.48
CA SER A 398 10.31 -29.17 -13.32
C SER A 398 11.24 -28.14 -14.02
N ALA A 399 10.77 -27.04 -14.61
CA ALA A 399 11.68 -26.00 -15.06
C ALA A 399 11.96 -25.00 -13.92
N GLU A 400 13.21 -24.91 -13.49
CA GLU A 400 13.67 -23.91 -12.51
C GLU A 400 13.35 -22.50 -13.02
N ILE A 401 12.68 -21.71 -12.17
CA ILE A 401 12.33 -20.32 -12.47
C ILE A 401 13.60 -19.49 -12.27
N LYS A 402 14.13 -18.90 -13.34
CA LYS A 402 15.35 -18.10 -13.27
C LYS A 402 15.11 -16.70 -12.74
N VAL A 403 13.98 -16.10 -13.14
CA VAL A 403 13.68 -14.69 -12.82
C VAL A 403 12.19 -14.48 -12.58
N ASP A 404 11.91 -13.50 -11.71
CA ASP A 404 10.58 -12.91 -11.56
C ASP A 404 10.49 -11.62 -12.39
N ILE A 405 9.45 -11.51 -13.21
CA ILE A 405 9.10 -10.29 -13.94
C ILE A 405 7.85 -9.71 -13.30
N ILE A 406 8.00 -8.56 -12.64
CA ILE A 406 6.91 -7.86 -11.96
C ILE A 406 6.50 -6.62 -12.76
N ALA A 407 5.30 -6.65 -13.33
CA ALA A 407 4.71 -5.55 -14.05
C ALA A 407 3.82 -4.69 -13.13
N ILE A 408 4.11 -3.40 -13.04
CA ILE A 408 3.45 -2.44 -12.15
C ILE A 408 2.80 -1.36 -13.01
N HIS A 409 1.51 -1.08 -12.80
CA HIS A 409 0.81 -0.06 -13.58
C HIS A 409 1.07 1.36 -13.04
N GLY A 410 0.87 2.37 -13.89
CA GLY A 410 0.94 3.79 -13.51
C GLY A 410 -0.36 4.36 -12.97
N LEU A 411 -0.33 5.67 -12.70
CA LEU A 411 -1.47 6.49 -12.27
C LEU A 411 -2.66 6.35 -13.21
N GLY A 412 -3.88 6.23 -12.67
CA GLY A 412 -5.10 6.03 -13.46
C GLY A 412 -5.12 4.73 -14.28
N GLY A 413 -4.12 3.87 -14.11
CA GLY A 413 -3.98 2.59 -14.78
C GLY A 413 -4.69 1.47 -14.03
N HIS A 414 -4.66 0.29 -14.65
CA HIS A 414 -5.23 -0.92 -14.10
C HIS A 414 -4.23 -2.07 -14.28
N ALA A 415 -3.96 -2.87 -13.23
CA ALA A 415 -2.91 -3.89 -13.24
C ALA A 415 -2.92 -4.83 -14.46
N TYR A 416 -4.10 -5.32 -14.87
CA TYR A 416 -4.25 -6.07 -16.12
C TYR A 416 -4.38 -5.18 -17.37
N GLY A 417 -5.29 -4.19 -17.34
CA GLY A 417 -5.64 -3.35 -18.49
C GLY A 417 -4.52 -2.44 -19.03
N SER A 418 -3.53 -2.08 -18.22
CA SER A 418 -2.39 -1.27 -18.64
C SER A 418 -1.45 -2.01 -19.60
N PHE A 419 -1.52 -3.35 -19.63
CA PHE A 419 -0.72 -4.22 -20.50
C PHE A 419 -1.55 -4.97 -21.55
N LYS A 420 -2.85 -4.66 -21.64
CA LYS A 420 -3.76 -5.22 -22.64
C LYS A 420 -3.92 -4.27 -23.81
N GLU A 421 -3.94 -4.80 -25.03
CA GLU A 421 -4.17 -4.02 -26.24
C GLU A 421 -5.48 -3.19 -26.12
N ARG A 422 -5.45 -1.96 -26.66
CA ARG A 422 -6.62 -1.09 -26.61
C ARG A 422 -7.74 -1.66 -27.47
N GLY A 423 -8.94 -1.77 -26.89
CA GLY A 423 -10.10 -2.23 -27.64
C GLY A 423 -9.98 -3.67 -28.15
N GLY A 424 -9.04 -4.47 -27.62
CA GLY A 424 -8.88 -5.90 -27.92
C GLY A 424 -8.88 -6.81 -26.68
N THR A 425 -8.40 -8.05 -26.85
CA THR A 425 -8.33 -9.06 -25.77
C THR A 425 -6.91 -9.55 -25.52
N TYR A 426 -5.99 -9.24 -26.43
CA TYR A 426 -4.60 -9.61 -26.33
C TYR A 426 -3.90 -8.86 -25.20
N MET A 427 -3.20 -9.60 -24.36
CA MET A 427 -2.42 -9.09 -23.23
C MET A 427 -1.02 -9.68 -23.34
N TRP A 428 -0.07 -8.87 -23.81
CA TRP A 428 1.22 -9.37 -24.30
C TRP A 428 2.08 -10.05 -23.21
N LEU A 429 1.94 -9.67 -21.93
CA LEU A 429 2.62 -10.35 -20.81
C LEU A 429 2.13 -11.79 -20.65
N GLU A 430 0.87 -12.07 -21.00
CA GLU A 430 0.30 -13.41 -20.93
C GLU A 430 0.42 -14.17 -22.25
N ASP A 431 0.08 -13.51 -23.36
CA ASP A 431 -0.13 -14.16 -24.65
C ASP A 431 1.16 -14.38 -25.46
N SER A 432 2.23 -13.61 -25.23
CA SER A 432 3.44 -13.68 -26.08
C SER A 432 4.75 -13.67 -25.31
N LEU A 433 4.84 -12.95 -24.19
CA LEU A 433 6.05 -12.95 -23.37
C LEU A 433 6.50 -14.35 -22.93
N PRO A 434 5.63 -15.29 -22.47
CA PRO A 434 6.07 -16.63 -22.11
C PRO A 434 6.72 -17.39 -23.26
N ALA A 435 6.22 -17.21 -24.49
CA ALA A 435 6.79 -17.84 -25.67
C ALA A 435 8.13 -17.20 -26.07
N GLY A 436 8.22 -15.87 -25.99
CA GLY A 436 9.45 -15.12 -26.27
C GLY A 436 10.61 -15.47 -25.34
N LEU A 437 10.33 -15.84 -24.08
CA LEU A 437 11.37 -16.17 -23.09
C LEU A 437 11.90 -17.61 -23.18
N ARG A 438 11.25 -18.50 -23.94
CA ARG A 438 11.55 -19.95 -23.97
C ARG A 438 13.03 -20.27 -24.25
N THR A 439 13.73 -19.43 -25.01
CA THR A 439 15.13 -19.66 -25.38
C THR A 439 16.13 -19.32 -24.28
N GLU A 440 15.78 -18.45 -23.32
CA GLU A 440 16.70 -17.96 -22.28
C GLU A 440 16.40 -18.56 -20.88
N GLY A 441 15.18 -19.08 -20.68
CA GLY A 441 14.76 -19.80 -19.48
C GLY A 441 13.31 -19.51 -19.08
N THR A 442 12.87 -20.13 -17.99
CA THR A 442 11.53 -19.91 -17.45
C THR A 442 11.52 -18.69 -16.55
N ALA A 443 10.61 -17.75 -16.81
CA ALA A 443 10.33 -16.61 -15.93
C ALA A 443 8.95 -16.74 -15.29
N ARG A 444 8.82 -16.30 -14.03
CA ARG A 444 7.52 -16.12 -13.39
C ARG A 444 7.05 -14.69 -13.64
N ILE A 445 5.89 -14.58 -14.28
CA ILE A 445 5.33 -13.28 -14.67
C ILE A 445 4.24 -12.90 -13.66
N LEU A 446 4.38 -11.73 -13.07
CA LEU A 446 3.50 -11.18 -12.04
C LEU A 446 3.01 -9.81 -12.49
N ILE A 447 1.73 -9.52 -12.30
CA ILE A 447 1.20 -8.15 -12.29
C ILE A 447 0.93 -7.74 -10.86
N TYR A 448 1.23 -6.48 -10.52
CA TYR A 448 0.93 -5.88 -9.23
C TYR A 448 -0.04 -4.72 -9.40
N GLY A 449 -1.19 -4.81 -8.74
CA GLY A 449 -2.18 -3.73 -8.67
C GLY A 449 -2.15 -2.98 -7.35
N TYR A 450 -2.24 -1.66 -7.43
CA TYR A 450 -2.54 -0.78 -6.31
C TYR A 450 -3.67 0.18 -6.69
N ASP A 451 -4.25 0.86 -5.71
CA ASP A 451 -5.31 1.82 -6.00
C ASP A 451 -4.74 3.08 -6.64
N ALA A 452 -4.82 3.16 -7.97
CA ALA A 452 -4.38 4.29 -8.76
C ALA A 452 -5.53 5.20 -9.19
N HIS A 453 -6.72 5.07 -8.59
CA HIS A 453 -7.87 5.89 -8.95
C HIS A 453 -7.63 7.36 -8.61
N VAL A 454 -7.96 8.21 -9.59
CA VAL A 454 -7.74 9.65 -9.48
C VAL A 454 -9.06 10.40 -9.24
N GLU A 455 -10.13 9.98 -9.90
CA GLU A 455 -11.47 10.57 -9.79
C GLU A 455 -12.21 10.04 -8.55
N ASN A 456 -12.83 10.93 -7.76
CA ASN A 456 -13.57 10.60 -6.53
C ASN A 456 -12.80 9.68 -5.57
N SER A 457 -11.47 9.85 -5.53
CA SER A 457 -10.61 9.07 -4.66
C SER A 457 -10.54 9.71 -3.28
N ASP A 458 -10.92 8.95 -2.27
CA ASP A 458 -10.70 9.32 -0.86
C ASP A 458 -9.28 8.93 -0.38
N SER A 459 -8.46 8.36 -1.27
CA SER A 459 -7.08 8.00 -0.97
C SER A 459 -6.22 9.26 -0.89
N PHE A 460 -5.31 9.29 0.07
CA PHE A 460 -4.28 10.32 0.26
C PHE A 460 -2.88 9.68 0.29
N GLN A 461 -2.75 8.45 -0.21
CA GLN A 461 -1.49 7.69 -0.19
C GLN A 461 -0.40 8.44 -0.96
N SER A 462 0.81 8.50 -0.38
CA SER A 462 1.99 9.04 -1.05
C SER A 462 2.64 8.00 -1.98
N ILE A 463 3.60 8.44 -2.82
CA ILE A 463 4.44 7.51 -3.60
C ILE A 463 5.17 6.51 -2.67
N GLU A 464 5.59 6.97 -1.49
CA GLU A 464 6.30 6.16 -0.50
C GLU A 464 5.39 5.13 0.16
N ASP A 465 4.12 5.47 0.45
CA ASP A 465 3.13 4.52 0.97
C ASP A 465 2.91 3.36 -0.01
N LEU A 466 2.74 3.70 -1.29
CA LEU A 466 2.53 2.72 -2.37
C LEU A 466 3.76 1.84 -2.58
N ALA A 467 4.96 2.43 -2.57
CA ALA A 467 6.21 1.69 -2.68
C ALA A 467 6.45 0.76 -1.48
N SER A 468 6.11 1.20 -0.27
CA SER A 468 6.25 0.42 0.95
C SER A 468 5.31 -0.79 0.97
N GLN A 469 4.07 -0.63 0.48
CA GLN A 469 3.14 -1.75 0.31
C GLN A 469 3.66 -2.80 -0.66
N LEU A 470 4.18 -2.37 -1.81
CA LEU A 470 4.79 -3.28 -2.78
C LEU A 470 5.99 -4.01 -2.17
N ARG A 471 6.91 -3.28 -1.54
CA ARG A 471 8.08 -3.85 -0.86
C ARG A 471 7.66 -4.93 0.13
N LEU A 472 6.71 -4.64 1.02
CA LEU A 472 6.22 -5.60 2.01
C LEU A 472 5.66 -6.87 1.36
N LEU A 473 4.89 -6.73 0.27
CA LEU A 473 4.33 -7.89 -0.42
C LEU A 473 5.39 -8.71 -1.15
N ILE A 474 6.46 -8.09 -1.65
CA ILE A 474 7.62 -8.83 -2.18
C ILE A 474 8.24 -9.65 -1.05
N LEU A 475 8.48 -9.06 0.13
CA LEU A 475 9.05 -9.77 1.28
C LEU A 475 8.21 -10.98 1.71
N LEU A 476 6.88 -10.82 1.76
CA LEU A 476 5.96 -11.89 2.19
C LEU A 476 5.78 -13.02 1.17
N ASN A 477 6.14 -12.80 -0.09
CA ASN A 477 6.15 -13.85 -1.11
C ASN A 477 7.39 -14.76 -1.03
N HIS A 478 8.36 -14.48 -0.14
CA HIS A 478 9.54 -15.32 0.06
C HIS A 478 9.41 -16.10 1.38
N HIS A 479 9.56 -17.43 1.30
CA HIS A 479 9.32 -18.38 2.40
C HIS A 479 10.39 -18.38 3.52
N GLU A 480 11.46 -17.58 3.41
CA GLU A 480 12.55 -17.52 4.40
C GLU A 480 12.70 -16.11 4.98
N SER A 481 12.67 -16.01 6.32
CA SER A 481 12.73 -14.76 7.08
C SER A 481 14.14 -14.47 7.61
N ASP A 482 14.59 -13.22 7.40
CA ASP A 482 15.42 -12.36 8.30
C ASP A 482 16.55 -11.54 7.62
N LEU A 483 16.75 -11.65 6.30
CA LEU A 483 17.67 -10.77 5.51
C LEU A 483 17.04 -10.22 4.22
N THR A 484 15.72 -10.10 4.19
CA THR A 484 14.92 -10.13 2.96
C THR A 484 15.02 -8.88 2.08
N ASP A 485 15.16 -7.67 2.62
CA ASP A 485 15.22 -6.45 1.78
C ASP A 485 16.51 -6.32 1.00
N LEU A 486 17.66 -6.47 1.66
CA LEU A 486 18.95 -6.35 1.01
C LEU A 486 19.14 -7.50 0.00
N SER A 487 18.65 -8.69 0.32
CA SER A 487 18.67 -9.84 -0.58
C SER A 487 17.80 -9.60 -1.81
N ASN A 488 16.58 -9.10 -1.65
CA ASN A 488 15.70 -8.74 -2.76
C ASN A 488 16.30 -7.62 -3.62
N LEU A 489 16.92 -6.62 -2.98
CA LEU A 489 17.63 -5.55 -3.67
C LEU A 489 18.82 -6.10 -4.47
N LYS A 490 19.62 -6.99 -3.88
CA LYS A 490 20.74 -7.68 -4.57
C LYS A 490 20.25 -8.57 -5.71
N ALA A 491 19.10 -9.24 -5.55
CA ALA A 491 18.47 -10.07 -6.57
C ALA A 491 17.81 -9.25 -7.70
N THR A 492 17.66 -7.93 -7.54
CA THR A 492 17.04 -7.07 -8.56
C THR A 492 18.01 -6.83 -9.73
N VAL A 493 17.83 -7.57 -10.82
CA VAL A 493 18.67 -7.50 -12.02
C VAL A 493 18.53 -6.16 -12.75
N GLY A 494 17.33 -5.57 -12.77
CA GLY A 494 17.08 -4.34 -13.49
C GLY A 494 15.63 -3.90 -13.56
N ALA A 495 15.36 -2.88 -14.36
CA ALA A 495 14.03 -2.29 -14.52
C ALA A 495 13.76 -1.84 -15.96
N LEU A 496 12.48 -1.90 -16.37
CA LEU A 496 11.98 -1.32 -17.61
C LEU A 496 11.00 -0.21 -17.26
N PHE A 497 11.34 1.02 -17.59
CA PHE A 497 10.53 2.21 -17.32
C PHE A 497 9.75 2.61 -18.58
N LEU A 498 8.44 2.38 -18.56
CA LEU A 498 7.54 2.80 -19.64
C LEU A 498 6.96 4.17 -19.31
N GLY A 499 7.61 5.24 -19.78
CA GLY A 499 7.13 6.62 -19.62
C GLY A 499 7.12 7.09 -18.17
N VAL A 500 8.03 6.61 -17.32
CA VAL A 500 8.08 6.96 -15.90
C VAL A 500 8.47 8.43 -15.74
N PRO A 501 7.69 9.27 -15.03
CA PRO A 501 7.94 10.70 -14.93
C PRO A 501 9.03 11.03 -13.90
N ASN A 502 10.29 10.66 -14.16
CA ASN A 502 11.39 10.85 -13.20
C ASN A 502 11.68 12.33 -12.87
N ARG A 503 11.28 13.27 -13.74
CA ARG A 503 11.33 14.73 -13.49
C ARG A 503 9.95 15.39 -13.47
N GLY A 504 8.92 14.57 -13.33
CA GLY A 504 7.52 14.98 -13.30
C GLY A 504 6.84 14.89 -14.66
N MET A 505 5.53 15.10 -14.64
CA MET A 505 4.65 15.06 -15.80
C MET A 505 3.78 16.31 -15.85
N ASP A 506 3.30 16.67 -17.04
CA ASP A 506 2.26 17.68 -17.17
C ASP A 506 0.91 17.07 -16.77
N ASN A 507 0.53 17.31 -15.52
CA ASN A 507 -0.76 16.96 -14.95
C ASN A 507 -1.61 18.19 -14.62
N SER A 508 -1.31 19.35 -15.21
CA SER A 508 -1.98 20.61 -14.91
C SER A 508 -3.49 20.54 -15.18
N ALA A 509 -3.88 19.94 -16.32
CA ALA A 509 -5.27 19.72 -16.67
C ALA A 509 -6.00 18.79 -15.68
N LEU A 510 -5.30 17.77 -15.18
CA LEU A 510 -5.83 16.81 -14.21
C LEU A 510 -6.05 17.48 -12.85
N LEU A 511 -5.04 18.20 -12.34
CA LEU A 511 -5.13 18.97 -11.09
C LEU A 511 -6.23 20.03 -11.15
N PHE A 512 -6.38 20.72 -12.29
CA PHE A 512 -7.44 21.72 -12.48
C PHE A 512 -8.83 21.10 -12.37
N ILE A 513 -9.04 19.93 -12.97
CA ILE A 513 -10.35 19.26 -13.01
C ILE A 513 -10.76 18.75 -11.63
N ILE A 514 -9.84 18.14 -10.90
CA ILE A 514 -10.19 17.45 -9.65
C ILE A 514 -10.26 18.43 -8.48
N GLY A 515 -9.62 19.60 -8.56
CA GLY A 515 -9.68 20.64 -7.54
C GLY A 515 -8.86 20.29 -6.29
N SER A 516 -9.52 20.11 -5.14
CA SER A 516 -8.90 19.83 -3.84
C SER A 516 -9.26 18.44 -3.28
N PRO A 517 -8.99 17.33 -4.00
CA PRO A 517 -9.26 15.97 -3.51
C PRO A 517 -8.22 15.53 -2.46
N PRO A 518 -8.54 14.48 -1.67
CA PRO A 518 -7.58 13.84 -0.76
C PRO A 518 -6.27 13.36 -1.44
N ASN A 519 -6.31 12.97 -2.71
CA ASN A 519 -5.13 12.50 -3.47
C ASN A 519 -4.31 13.63 -4.12
N ARG A 520 -4.63 14.90 -3.87
CA ARG A 520 -3.96 16.05 -4.53
C ARG A 520 -2.46 16.05 -4.32
N GLU A 521 -1.99 15.73 -3.12
CA GLU A 521 -0.58 15.73 -2.78
C GLU A 521 0.23 14.69 -3.57
N PHE A 522 -0.36 13.50 -3.76
CA PHE A 522 0.22 12.47 -4.63
C PHE A 522 0.33 12.95 -6.08
N LEU A 523 -0.72 13.59 -6.61
CA LEU A 523 -0.68 14.18 -7.94
C LEU A 523 0.37 15.29 -8.04
N GLN A 524 0.47 16.18 -7.05
CA GLN A 524 1.49 17.22 -7.00
C GLN A 524 2.91 16.64 -6.93
N SER A 525 3.08 15.50 -6.24
CA SER A 525 4.35 14.79 -6.19
C SER A 525 4.79 14.25 -7.55
N LEU A 526 3.87 14.13 -8.52
CA LEU A 526 4.17 13.74 -9.90
C LEU A 526 4.35 14.95 -10.84
N SER A 527 4.12 16.18 -10.38
CA SER A 527 4.23 17.38 -11.22
C SER A 527 5.68 17.72 -11.55
N ILE A 528 5.88 18.46 -12.65
CA ILE A 528 7.18 19.01 -13.04
C ILE A 528 7.74 19.86 -11.88
N GLY A 529 9.00 19.62 -11.52
CA GLY A 529 9.66 20.32 -10.41
C GLY A 529 9.31 19.78 -9.02
N SER A 530 8.67 18.62 -8.92
CA SER A 530 8.39 17.95 -7.65
C SER A 530 9.64 17.74 -6.80
N PRO A 531 9.68 18.25 -5.54
CA PRO A 531 10.77 17.99 -4.62
C PRO A 531 10.95 16.50 -4.29
N VAL A 532 9.86 15.73 -4.29
CA VAL A 532 9.86 14.29 -4.02
C VAL A 532 10.63 13.56 -5.11
N LEU A 533 10.33 13.86 -6.39
CA LEU A 533 11.02 13.25 -7.52
C LEU A 533 12.48 13.69 -7.60
N GLU A 534 12.75 14.96 -7.28
CA GLU A 534 14.12 15.48 -7.24
C GLU A 534 14.97 14.75 -6.18
N LYS A 535 14.42 14.52 -4.99
CA LYS A 535 15.13 13.72 -3.97
C LYS A 535 15.32 12.27 -4.43
N GLN A 536 14.29 11.62 -4.99
CA GLN A 536 14.40 10.25 -5.50
C GLN A 536 15.50 10.13 -6.56
N ARG A 537 15.58 11.12 -7.47
CA ARG A 537 16.63 11.23 -8.49
C ARG A 537 18.03 11.30 -7.89
N LEU A 538 18.21 12.02 -6.78
CA LEU A 538 19.51 12.12 -6.10
C LEU A 538 19.90 10.84 -5.36
N ILE A 539 18.93 10.13 -4.78
CA ILE A 539 19.17 8.92 -3.98
C ILE A 539 19.35 7.69 -4.85
N PHE A 540 18.60 7.54 -5.95
CA PHE A 540 18.58 6.32 -6.75
C PHE A 540 19.98 5.87 -7.24
N PRO A 541 20.89 6.77 -7.70
CA PRO A 541 22.26 6.41 -8.07
C PRO A 541 23.15 6.01 -6.88
N MET A 542 22.79 6.39 -5.66
CA MET A 542 23.58 6.09 -4.45
C MET A 542 23.41 4.65 -3.97
N ILE A 543 22.41 3.93 -4.48
CA ILE A 543 22.12 2.54 -4.14
C ILE A 543 23.19 1.62 -4.75
N SER A 544 24.24 1.36 -3.98
CA SER A 544 25.45 0.65 -4.42
C SER A 544 25.17 -0.75 -4.98
N SER A 545 24.23 -1.47 -4.37
CA SER A 545 23.80 -2.82 -4.77
C SER A 545 23.12 -2.87 -6.14
N LEU A 546 22.68 -1.73 -6.69
CA LEU A 546 22.03 -1.65 -7.99
C LEU A 546 22.91 -1.03 -9.07
N LYS A 547 24.19 -0.72 -8.80
CA LYS A 547 25.07 -0.03 -9.77
C LYS A 547 25.22 -0.80 -11.09
N ASP A 548 25.28 -2.13 -11.03
CA ASP A 548 25.36 -3.04 -12.17
C ASP A 548 24.00 -3.53 -12.68
N SER A 549 22.88 -3.01 -12.14
CA SER A 549 21.54 -3.30 -12.69
C SER A 549 21.34 -2.61 -14.03
N LEU A 550 20.64 -3.26 -14.96
CA LEU A 550 20.29 -2.67 -16.25
C LEU A 550 18.94 -1.93 -16.15
N VAL A 551 18.89 -0.67 -16.56
CA VAL A 551 17.66 0.14 -16.58
C VAL A 551 17.40 0.62 -17.99
N PHE A 552 16.28 0.19 -18.58
CA PHE A 552 15.82 0.63 -19.89
C PHE A 552 14.67 1.62 -19.73
N SER A 553 14.82 2.82 -20.27
CA SER A 553 13.80 3.86 -20.28
C SER A 553 13.18 3.98 -21.67
N PHE A 554 11.89 3.66 -21.74
CA PHE A 554 11.07 3.80 -22.93
C PHE A 554 10.28 5.10 -22.85
N TYR A 555 10.32 5.91 -23.90
CA TYR A 555 9.63 7.20 -23.92
C TYR A 555 8.68 7.35 -25.11
N GLU A 556 7.61 8.11 -24.89
CA GLU A 556 6.60 8.38 -25.91
C GLU A 556 7.15 9.27 -27.03
N THR A 557 6.68 9.05 -28.26
CA THR A 557 7.00 9.91 -29.41
C THR A 557 5.76 10.38 -30.15
N CYS A 558 4.57 10.05 -29.63
CA CYS A 558 3.29 10.60 -30.06
C CYS A 558 2.61 11.31 -28.88
N VAL A 559 1.82 12.34 -29.17
CA VAL A 559 1.05 13.08 -28.16
C VAL A 559 -0.12 12.25 -27.62
N SER A 560 -0.49 12.50 -26.36
CA SER A 560 -1.69 11.97 -25.70
C SER A 560 -2.74 13.07 -25.56
N GLY A 561 -4.03 12.71 -25.52
CA GLY A 561 -5.06 13.65 -25.10
C GLY A 561 -4.95 13.93 -23.60
N THR A 562 -5.08 15.20 -23.21
CA THR A 562 -5.05 15.61 -21.81
C THR A 562 -6.37 15.32 -21.08
N ALA A 563 -6.34 15.39 -19.76
CA ALA A 563 -7.54 15.25 -18.93
C ALA A 563 -8.60 16.33 -19.29
N LYS A 564 -9.86 15.91 -19.45
CA LYS A 564 -11.02 16.77 -19.73
C LYS A 564 -12.29 16.18 -19.11
N MET A 565 -13.13 17.02 -18.51
CA MET A 565 -14.47 16.62 -18.09
C MET A 565 -15.44 16.63 -19.27
N GLU A 566 -16.06 15.47 -19.55
CA GLU A 566 -17.12 15.35 -20.55
C GLU A 566 -18.28 14.54 -19.96
N GLY A 567 -19.49 15.12 -19.94
CA GLY A 567 -20.69 14.44 -19.44
C GLY A 567 -20.60 13.99 -17.97
N GLY A 568 -19.87 14.74 -17.13
CA GLY A 568 -19.68 14.39 -15.71
C GLY A 568 -18.69 13.26 -15.46
N ARG A 569 -17.85 12.89 -16.44
CA ARG A 569 -16.78 11.91 -16.28
C ARG A 569 -15.44 12.48 -16.73
N LEU A 570 -14.38 12.07 -16.04
CA LEU A 570 -13.01 12.32 -16.46
C LEU A 570 -12.68 11.52 -17.73
N THR A 571 -12.26 12.22 -18.79
CA THR A 571 -11.82 11.63 -20.06
C THR A 571 -10.42 12.12 -20.42
N LEU A 572 -9.72 11.40 -21.31
CA LEU A 572 -8.39 11.79 -21.83
C LEU A 572 -8.47 12.30 -23.28
N ASN A 573 -9.53 13.06 -23.60
CA ASN A 573 -9.80 13.61 -24.94
C ASN A 573 -9.58 15.14 -25.00
N GLY A 574 -8.85 15.70 -24.03
CA GLY A 574 -8.46 17.10 -24.04
C GLY A 574 -7.43 17.43 -25.12
N PRO A 575 -6.99 18.70 -25.19
CA PRO A 575 -5.93 19.12 -26.10
C PRO A 575 -4.72 18.17 -26.07
N PRO A 576 -4.13 17.84 -27.23
CA PRO A 576 -3.00 16.91 -27.30
C PRO A 576 -1.76 17.53 -26.65
N ALA A 577 -1.07 16.74 -25.81
CA ALA A 577 0.18 17.13 -25.17
C ALA A 577 1.13 15.92 -25.05
N ILE A 578 2.42 16.20 -24.89
CA ILE A 578 3.38 15.21 -24.38
C ILE A 578 3.23 15.24 -22.86
N LEU A 579 2.75 14.16 -22.25
CA LEU A 579 2.46 14.14 -20.82
C LEU A 579 3.74 13.95 -20.01
N VAL A 580 4.66 13.14 -20.54
CA VAL A 580 5.99 12.93 -19.96
C VAL A 580 7.01 13.16 -21.05
N ASP A 581 7.72 14.29 -20.96
CA ASP A 581 8.75 14.61 -21.95
C ASP A 581 9.91 13.60 -21.91
N LYS A 582 10.69 13.59 -22.99
CA LYS A 582 11.83 12.67 -23.14
C LYS A 582 12.81 12.79 -21.98
N ASP A 583 13.13 13.99 -21.51
CA ASP A 583 14.07 14.16 -20.41
C ASP A 583 13.49 13.48 -19.16
N SER A 584 12.26 13.83 -18.76
CA SER A 584 11.59 13.19 -17.61
C SER A 584 11.51 11.65 -17.72
N ALA A 585 11.18 11.11 -18.89
CA ALA A 585 11.08 9.67 -19.11
C ALA A 585 12.44 8.92 -19.05
N THR A 586 13.54 9.61 -19.33
CA THR A 586 14.88 9.00 -19.48
C THR A 586 15.88 9.40 -18.40
N HIS A 587 15.52 10.31 -17.50
CA HIS A 587 16.42 10.84 -16.47
C HIS A 587 16.49 9.95 -15.22
N SER A 588 16.98 8.72 -15.37
CA SER A 588 17.22 7.79 -14.26
C SER A 588 18.60 8.03 -13.61
N ARG A 589 19.60 7.16 -13.88
CA ARG A 589 20.94 7.25 -13.29
C ARG A 589 21.93 7.93 -14.25
N PRO A 590 23.00 8.58 -13.75
CA PRO A 590 23.96 9.29 -14.60
C PRO A 590 24.60 8.44 -15.70
N TRP A 591 24.75 7.14 -15.49
CA TRP A 591 25.38 6.20 -16.43
C TRP A 591 24.39 5.50 -17.38
N ASP A 592 23.07 5.66 -17.20
CA ASP A 592 22.06 5.08 -18.10
C ASP A 592 21.73 5.99 -19.29
N LYS A 593 22.54 7.03 -19.54
CA LYS A 593 22.28 8.04 -20.58
C LYS A 593 22.68 7.60 -22.00
N SER A 594 23.26 6.41 -22.14
CA SER A 594 23.62 5.85 -23.44
C SER A 594 22.38 5.61 -24.30
N PRO A 595 22.38 5.90 -25.62
CA PRO A 595 21.25 5.62 -26.51
C PRO A 595 20.73 4.18 -26.48
N ARG A 596 21.56 3.22 -26.04
CA ARG A 596 21.14 1.82 -25.82
C ARG A 596 20.03 1.68 -24.77
N PHE A 597 20.07 2.48 -23.72
CA PHE A 597 19.13 2.42 -22.59
C PHE A 597 17.94 3.37 -22.76
N LEU A 598 17.98 4.25 -23.77
CA LEU A 598 16.97 5.26 -24.04
C LEU A 598 16.21 4.92 -25.32
N VAL A 599 15.06 4.26 -25.17
CA VAL A 599 14.37 3.60 -26.27
C VAL A 599 13.13 4.40 -26.69
N PRO A 600 13.10 5.01 -27.88
CA PRO A 600 11.88 5.64 -28.39
C PRO A 600 10.86 4.56 -28.80
N ILE A 601 9.60 4.77 -28.42
CA ILE A 601 8.48 3.94 -28.88
C ILE A 601 7.48 4.82 -29.63
N LYS A 602 7.00 4.36 -30.79
CA LYS A 602 6.09 5.14 -31.66
C LYS A 602 4.64 5.12 -31.16
N ARG A 603 4.45 5.52 -29.90
CA ARG A 603 3.18 5.51 -29.18
C ARG A 603 3.03 6.74 -28.30
N SER A 604 1.78 6.99 -27.90
CA SER A 604 1.44 7.97 -26.87
C SER A 604 1.60 7.36 -25.48
N HIS A 605 1.72 8.20 -24.45
CA HIS A 605 1.84 7.79 -23.05
C HIS A 605 0.79 6.75 -22.65
N SER A 606 -0.48 6.99 -23.02
CA SER A 606 -1.59 6.11 -22.64
C SER A 606 -1.55 4.71 -23.30
N GLU A 607 -0.75 4.56 -24.36
CA GLU A 607 -0.60 3.34 -25.17
C GLU A 607 0.75 2.65 -24.99
N LEU A 608 1.67 3.26 -24.25
CA LEU A 608 3.07 2.85 -24.16
C LEU A 608 3.26 1.43 -23.59
N GLY A 609 2.32 0.96 -22.77
CA GLY A 609 2.29 -0.41 -22.24
C GLY A 609 1.35 -1.38 -22.98
N LYS A 610 0.58 -0.92 -23.97
CA LYS A 610 -0.55 -1.65 -24.58
C LYS A 610 -0.23 -2.18 -25.97
N PHE A 611 0.73 -3.11 -26.05
CA PHE A 611 1.13 -3.68 -27.33
C PHE A 611 0.03 -4.56 -27.94
N GLU A 612 -0.11 -4.46 -29.25
CA GLU A 612 -0.96 -5.32 -30.08
C GLU A 612 -0.18 -6.57 -30.50
N ARG A 613 -0.90 -7.58 -31.01
CA ARG A 613 -0.26 -8.78 -31.53
C ARG A 613 0.65 -8.43 -32.72
N TYR A 614 1.87 -8.98 -32.73
CA TYR A 614 2.89 -8.72 -33.75
C TYR A 614 3.36 -7.25 -33.82
N SER A 615 3.26 -6.50 -32.71
CA SER A 615 3.76 -5.14 -32.64
C SER A 615 5.29 -5.09 -32.73
N ASP A 616 5.85 -4.32 -33.68
CA ASP A 616 7.30 -4.07 -33.75
C ASP A 616 7.83 -3.44 -32.44
N ASP A 617 7.04 -2.56 -31.82
CA ASP A 617 7.39 -1.98 -30.52
C ASP A 617 7.54 -3.04 -29.41
N TYR A 618 6.76 -4.13 -29.48
CA TYR A 618 6.87 -5.24 -28.53
C TYR A 618 8.17 -6.00 -28.73
N GLU A 619 8.60 -6.21 -29.98
CA GLU A 619 9.89 -6.87 -30.28
C GLU A 619 11.10 -6.05 -29.79
N ILE A 620 10.96 -4.72 -29.71
CA ILE A 620 11.96 -3.86 -29.08
C ILE A 620 12.01 -4.14 -27.56
N VAL A 621 10.85 -4.12 -26.89
CA VAL A 621 10.76 -4.37 -25.45
C VAL A 621 11.21 -5.79 -25.08
N LEU A 622 10.80 -6.80 -25.86
CA LEU A 622 11.17 -8.20 -25.66
C LEU A 622 12.69 -8.37 -25.68
N ARG A 623 13.41 -7.73 -26.61
CA ARG A 623 14.88 -7.76 -26.66
C ARG A 623 15.52 -7.23 -25.38
N CYS A 624 14.99 -6.15 -24.80
CA CYS A 624 15.46 -5.64 -23.52
C CYS A 624 15.18 -6.60 -22.36
N ILE A 625 14.00 -7.23 -22.34
CA ILE A 625 13.65 -8.25 -21.33
C ILE A 625 14.60 -9.46 -21.45
N LEU A 626 14.85 -9.95 -22.66
CA LEU A 626 15.76 -11.07 -22.90
C LEU A 626 17.18 -10.77 -22.41
N GLU A 627 17.66 -9.54 -22.60
CA GLU A 627 18.96 -9.12 -22.07
C GLU A 627 19.01 -9.19 -20.53
N LEU A 628 17.95 -8.74 -19.85
CA LEU A 628 17.84 -8.84 -18.39
C LEU A 628 17.82 -10.30 -17.93
N VAL A 629 17.01 -11.16 -18.57
CA VAL A 629 16.93 -12.58 -18.22
C VAL A 629 18.28 -13.27 -18.41
N LYS A 630 18.96 -13.00 -19.53
CA LYS A 630 20.26 -13.60 -19.86
C LYS A 630 21.39 -13.17 -18.92
N THR A 631 21.31 -11.96 -18.36
CA THR A 631 22.34 -11.41 -17.47
C THR A 631 22.07 -11.68 -15.99
N ALA A 632 20.87 -12.15 -15.64
CA ALA A 632 20.41 -12.34 -14.28
C ALA A 632 21.37 -13.16 -13.40
N ASP A 633 21.68 -14.40 -13.79
CA ASP A 633 22.52 -15.31 -12.99
C ASP A 633 23.90 -14.69 -12.71
N SER A 634 24.47 -14.01 -13.71
CA SER A 634 25.80 -13.39 -13.59
C SER A 634 25.79 -12.14 -12.69
N VAL A 635 24.76 -11.30 -12.81
CA VAL A 635 24.61 -10.08 -11.99
C VAL A 635 24.31 -10.45 -10.54
N VAL A 636 23.34 -11.33 -10.33
CA VAL A 636 22.95 -11.78 -8.99
C VAL A 636 24.09 -12.56 -8.35
N GLY A 637 24.69 -13.53 -9.06
CA GLY A 637 25.82 -14.32 -8.57
C GLY A 637 26.94 -13.45 -7.99
N ARG A 638 27.44 -12.45 -8.75
CA ARG A 638 28.48 -11.52 -8.25
C ARG A 638 28.10 -10.75 -6.99
N ARG A 639 26.83 -10.39 -6.82
CA ARG A 639 26.35 -9.62 -5.65
C ARG A 639 26.24 -10.48 -4.39
N PHE A 640 26.09 -11.79 -4.55
CA PHE A 640 26.06 -12.76 -3.48
C PHE A 640 27.43 -13.41 -3.20
N GLU A 641 28.31 -13.57 -4.20
CA GLU A 641 29.70 -14.07 -4.06
C GLU A 641 30.60 -13.16 -3.20
N ASN A 642 30.34 -11.85 -3.19
CA ASN A 642 31.07 -10.90 -2.33
C ASN A 642 30.72 -11.03 -0.84
N LEU A 643 29.91 -12.03 -0.46
CA LEU A 643 29.74 -12.50 0.91
C LEU A 643 30.54 -13.81 1.03
N GLY A 644 31.82 -13.70 1.38
CA GLY A 644 32.67 -14.89 1.56
C GLY A 644 32.01 -15.89 2.53
N PHE A 645 31.67 -17.05 1.99
CA PHE A 645 31.55 -18.29 2.76
C PHE A 645 32.87 -19.03 2.70
#